data_AF-A0A0F7ICW9-F1
#
_entry.id   AF-A0A0F7ICW9-F1
#
_cell.length_a   1.000
_cell.length_b   1.000
_cell.length_c   1.000
_cell.angle_alpha   90.00
_cell.angle_beta   90.00
_cell.angle_gamma   90.00
#
_symmetry.space_group_name_H-M   'P 1'
#
loop_
_entity.id
_entity.type
_entity.pdbx_description
1 polymer ?
#
loop_
_entity_poly.entity_id
_entity_poly.type
_entity_poly.pdbx_seq_one_letter_code
_entity_poly.pdbx_strand_id
1 'polypeptide(L)'
;MRLESSEELKRATIEWNGVNQSMSGSGKAWESTFDVSRGTYMFRVWGEDLAGNTNSTGLITFTVVGPRIDSCTNIDTDGYYYLTADLSGNLCIVISASNVTLDGRFHTIFGYGTGTGVSAGRIDKEISNIILKNMTVTNFGTGVLLYRVSGAKITHVRSESNTHGIYLKLSRGSKITDSQTLSNVESGIYLNQSASNAIERNVINSNQESGIELSRSSGNSIHGNEISNGTKGIRLYQSSWNSITGNHVRSANMSLEVVFATRNSIANNSFEYGEYGIRLDGSRYNNLFNNTVRWNSESGIGITSYSYGNRIHENNISHNGVGVYSSGVLFVNSGVYQWNKITNNTIELNEVGIAVCGSSMILQNSIRSNTQHGIAVFASTLNSIRDNEISSNGANGILLRSSQNHIIGNKIGSNGKSGIEVSSSENMITGNSITSNGEYGILLNLSSQEGWNRIYNNYLNNTNNAFFINQTRPNIWNTQKVLGTNIVGGPYRGGNYWATPDGAGFSQLCEDVNRDGICDAAYQIGIGNLDYFPLTLNAFDPTPLSITFTENSPSDGSIVPQDHIFVEISSSKRLSRAMIEWNGQNVTMTPDKTRKTWSFNITGLSEGTYSFKVWGKDFAGNWTATETRTVRVDFSVTPIDSCAAIAQPGVYVLVKDILSSDTSACIIILSDGVKLFGNGHTVEGRSLMYSKGLLISDRGSNGEIVIKNIRFSKWYTGIYISNTTRATLDEIVSTSNYFGLSIFQSDRNGIYDSVFTDNRYDGIRISSSSNTSVINVNASDNGDNGIDIAGSENNSVKRSIANSNIRSGISLTGSSNNIVEGTEISANNIGISMTSYSEQNTVKDSVITSNGRGLYFQAASRNLIYNNYLNNPENHYQLYSTNTFNMGIEPEENIVGGNYIGGNYWSGFSEACGDANGDGICDSTYQLDGNNADHYPLADVTRDSDGDGVSDGQESGDWNGDGISDSQQSDVASVETADSIVAFSSQNNKFSDVRAENISELPQPPADLPYGIYSFNLTVTPGSSVSITVHVYDSSGNPVHLPADTEYWKYTSDGNGSSAGLPRWYSIPATVNGNTVTFTITDGGIGDGDGVANGVIADPGGPGVRSPTSVPEFSGLALMAAVLAIFAATFRAAKR
;
A
#
# COMPACT_ATOMS: atom_id res chain seq x y z
N MET A 1 18.54 60.54 -24.36
CA MET A 1 19.90 60.21 -23.85
C MET A 1 20.73 61.48 -23.80
N ARG A 2 21.57 61.65 -22.76
CA ARG A 2 22.47 62.81 -22.60
C ARG A 2 23.91 62.35 -22.43
N LEU A 3 24.83 63.02 -23.11
CA LEU A 3 26.28 62.83 -23.07
C LEU A 3 26.91 64.10 -22.47
N GLU A 4 27.75 63.91 -21.47
CA GLU A 4 28.65 64.95 -20.96
C GLU A 4 30.10 64.53 -21.24
N SER A 5 30.86 65.42 -21.88
CA SER A 5 32.27 65.23 -22.21
C SER A 5 33.16 66.03 -21.26
N SER A 6 34.36 65.52 -20.97
CA SER A 6 35.38 66.27 -20.21
C SER A 6 35.90 67.49 -20.97
N GLU A 7 35.80 67.50 -22.30
CA GLU A 7 36.30 68.53 -23.21
C GLU A 7 35.25 68.96 -24.25
N GLU A 8 35.41 70.14 -24.85
CA GLU A 8 34.51 70.59 -25.92
C GLU A 8 34.62 69.70 -27.16
N LEU A 9 33.47 69.20 -27.60
CA LEU A 9 33.40 68.36 -28.79
C LEU A 9 33.04 69.20 -30.01
N LYS A 10 33.75 68.94 -31.11
CA LYS A 10 33.43 69.42 -32.45
C LYS A 10 32.17 68.73 -33.00
N ARG A 11 31.98 67.44 -32.67
CA ARG A 11 30.78 66.66 -32.97
C ARG A 11 30.65 65.44 -32.05
N ALA A 12 29.42 65.02 -31.81
CA ALA A 12 29.11 63.72 -31.21
C ALA A 12 28.17 62.90 -32.11
N THR A 13 28.42 61.59 -32.20
CA THR A 13 27.66 60.63 -33.02
C THR A 13 27.24 59.46 -32.15
N ILE A 14 25.95 59.19 -32.09
CA ILE A 14 25.41 57.99 -31.43
C ILE A 14 25.27 56.86 -32.45
N GLU A 15 25.88 55.72 -32.16
CA GLU A 15 25.62 54.46 -32.84
C GLU A 15 24.42 53.81 -32.16
N TRP A 16 23.27 53.82 -32.82
CA TRP A 16 22.01 53.25 -32.34
C TRP A 16 21.67 51.99 -33.12
N ASN A 17 21.69 50.82 -32.48
CA ASN A 17 21.49 49.51 -33.12
C ASN A 17 22.35 49.31 -34.38
N GLY A 18 23.62 49.71 -34.32
CA GLY A 18 24.56 49.62 -35.45
C GLY A 18 24.42 50.72 -36.50
N VAL A 19 23.57 51.72 -36.29
CA VAL A 19 23.39 52.87 -37.21
C VAL A 19 23.88 54.16 -36.56
N ASN A 20 24.84 54.83 -37.20
CA ASN A 20 25.38 56.10 -36.72
C ASN A 20 24.44 57.28 -37.02
N GLN A 21 24.17 58.10 -36.01
CA GLN A 21 23.36 59.32 -36.10
C GLN A 21 24.02 60.47 -35.34
N SER A 22 23.92 61.69 -35.85
CA SER A 22 24.44 62.87 -35.15
C SER A 22 23.62 63.18 -33.90
N MET A 23 24.29 63.54 -32.81
CA MET A 23 23.64 64.08 -31.62
C MET A 23 23.45 65.59 -31.74
N SER A 24 22.46 66.14 -31.04
CA SER A 24 22.19 67.58 -30.95
C SER A 24 22.84 68.15 -29.70
N GLY A 25 23.65 69.20 -29.82
CA GLY A 25 24.35 69.79 -28.68
C GLY A 25 25.46 70.76 -29.09
N SER A 26 26.15 71.32 -28.10
CA SER A 26 27.34 72.15 -28.30
C SER A 26 28.21 72.16 -27.04
N GLY A 27 29.49 72.47 -27.21
CA GLY A 27 30.47 72.43 -26.13
C GLY A 27 30.61 71.02 -25.55
N LYS A 28 30.35 70.87 -24.25
CA LYS A 28 30.53 69.61 -23.50
C LYS A 28 29.25 68.76 -23.38
N ALA A 29 28.08 69.27 -23.78
CA ALA A 29 26.79 68.62 -23.53
C ALA A 29 26.05 68.32 -24.84
N TRP A 30 25.67 67.06 -25.03
CA TRP A 30 25.03 66.57 -26.25
C TRP A 30 23.87 65.64 -25.89
N GLU A 31 22.79 65.64 -26.68
CA GLU A 31 21.63 64.79 -26.47
C GLU A 31 21.06 64.24 -27.77
N SER A 32 20.34 63.12 -27.63
CA SER A 32 19.55 62.53 -28.71
C SER A 32 18.34 61.78 -28.15
N THR A 33 17.24 61.81 -28.87
CA THR A 33 15.94 61.23 -28.48
C THR A 33 15.47 60.28 -29.55
N PHE A 34 14.98 59.11 -29.13
CA PHE A 34 14.54 58.04 -30.01
C PHE A 34 13.19 57.54 -29.55
N ASP A 35 12.27 57.35 -30.48
CA ASP A 35 11.05 56.59 -30.25
C ASP A 35 11.40 55.10 -30.28
N VAL A 36 11.00 54.37 -29.24
CA VAL A 36 11.31 52.95 -29.07
C VAL A 36 10.03 52.13 -28.89
N SER A 37 9.98 50.99 -29.56
CA SER A 37 8.94 49.98 -29.41
C SER A 37 9.42 48.85 -28.49
N ARG A 38 8.62 47.79 -28.32
CA ARG A 38 9.07 46.61 -27.56
C ARG A 38 10.28 45.99 -28.25
N GLY A 39 11.37 45.84 -27.53
CA GLY A 39 12.60 45.26 -28.08
C GLY A 39 13.81 45.50 -27.20
N THR A 40 14.91 44.81 -27.54
CA THR A 40 16.24 45.07 -27.00
C THR A 40 16.95 46.04 -27.93
N TYR A 41 17.51 47.10 -27.34
CA TYR A 41 18.22 48.16 -28.03
C TYR A 41 19.64 48.22 -27.47
N MET A 42 20.59 48.55 -28.33
CA MET A 42 21.96 48.80 -27.96
C MET A 42 22.46 50.11 -28.56
N PHE A 43 23.29 50.82 -27.81
CA PHE A 43 23.89 52.05 -28.29
C PHE A 43 25.28 52.30 -27.69
N ARG A 44 26.09 53.05 -28.43
CA ARG A 44 27.32 53.68 -27.93
C ARG A 44 27.47 55.07 -28.55
N VAL A 45 28.19 55.96 -27.90
CA VAL A 45 28.38 57.33 -28.38
C VAL A 45 29.84 57.58 -28.66
N TRP A 46 30.14 58.21 -29.79
CA TRP A 46 31.45 58.67 -30.22
C TRP A 46 31.50 60.20 -30.13
N GLY A 47 32.59 60.75 -29.58
CA GLY A 47 32.88 62.19 -29.57
C GLY A 47 34.18 62.49 -30.30
N GLU A 48 34.23 63.59 -31.07
CA GLU A 48 35.44 64.17 -31.66
C GLU A 48 35.68 65.55 -31.04
N ASP A 49 36.86 65.80 -30.49
CA ASP A 49 37.24 67.11 -29.94
C ASP A 49 37.59 68.13 -31.06
N LEU A 50 37.91 69.37 -30.69
CA LEU A 50 38.31 70.42 -31.65
C LEU A 50 39.66 70.16 -32.33
N ALA A 51 40.51 69.30 -31.75
CA ALA A 51 41.81 68.91 -32.31
C ALA A 51 41.72 67.68 -33.25
N GLY A 52 40.55 67.05 -33.33
CA GLY A 52 40.29 65.88 -34.17
C GLY A 52 40.53 64.54 -33.47
N ASN A 53 40.79 64.51 -32.16
CA ASN A 53 40.88 63.26 -31.41
C ASN A 53 39.50 62.67 -31.17
N THR A 54 39.36 61.36 -31.25
CA THR A 54 38.09 60.66 -31.06
C THR A 54 38.12 59.72 -29.85
N ASN A 55 36.99 59.61 -29.15
CA ASN A 55 36.78 58.63 -28.08
C ASN A 55 35.32 58.14 -28.11
N SER A 56 35.02 57.02 -27.44
CA SER A 56 33.67 56.48 -27.36
C SER A 56 33.31 55.93 -25.99
N THR A 57 32.01 55.92 -25.67
CA THR A 57 31.47 55.17 -24.54
C THR A 57 31.55 53.66 -24.76
N GLY A 58 31.39 52.87 -23.69
CA GLY A 58 31.08 51.45 -23.82
C GLY A 58 29.73 51.20 -24.51
N LEU A 59 29.54 50.00 -25.04
CA LEU A 59 28.26 49.56 -25.61
C LEU A 59 27.25 49.30 -24.48
N ILE A 60 26.14 50.03 -24.49
CA ILE A 60 25.05 49.88 -23.53
C ILE A 60 23.93 49.11 -24.22
N THR A 61 23.34 48.12 -23.53
CA THR A 61 22.18 47.34 -24.01
C THR A 61 21.04 47.44 -23.00
N PHE A 62 19.81 47.70 -23.46
CA PHE A 62 18.62 47.79 -22.61
C PHE A 62 17.36 47.27 -23.32
N THR A 63 16.32 46.86 -22.59
CA THR A 63 15.09 46.26 -23.15
C THR A 63 13.85 47.03 -22.69
N VAL A 64 12.95 47.36 -23.63
CA VAL A 64 11.66 48.00 -23.36
C VAL A 64 10.59 46.91 -23.21
N VAL A 65 9.95 46.81 -22.03
CA VAL A 65 9.21 45.61 -21.60
C VAL A 65 7.66 45.72 -21.53
N GLY A 66 7.04 46.90 -21.56
CA GLY A 66 5.56 47.04 -21.61
C GLY A 66 5.00 48.37 -21.07
N PRO A 67 3.66 48.58 -21.01
CA PRO A 67 3.06 49.83 -20.55
C PRO A 67 3.28 50.10 -19.06
N ARG A 68 3.60 51.36 -18.71
CA ARG A 68 3.68 51.82 -17.30
C ARG A 68 2.29 52.07 -16.72
N ILE A 69 2.11 51.79 -15.43
CA ILE A 69 0.92 52.12 -14.66
C ILE A 69 1.31 53.07 -13.52
N ASP A 70 0.74 54.27 -13.51
CA ASP A 70 0.92 55.33 -12.50
C ASP A 70 -0.41 55.77 -11.85
N SER A 71 -1.53 55.19 -12.28
CA SER A 71 -2.89 55.44 -11.78
C SER A 71 -3.76 54.17 -11.92
N CYS A 72 -4.82 54.05 -11.10
CA CYS A 72 -5.78 52.95 -11.20
C CYS A 72 -6.37 52.84 -12.61
N THR A 73 -6.44 51.63 -13.18
CA THR A 73 -6.71 51.44 -14.61
C THR A 73 -7.30 50.06 -14.93
N ASN A 74 -7.80 49.93 -16.16
CA ASN A 74 -8.24 48.67 -16.74
C ASN A 74 -7.12 48.12 -17.66
N ILE A 75 -6.87 46.82 -17.57
CA ILE A 75 -5.97 46.06 -18.43
C ILE A 75 -6.83 45.11 -19.28
N ASP A 76 -7.10 45.53 -20.50
CA ASP A 76 -7.97 44.87 -21.47
C ASP A 76 -7.20 44.27 -22.67
N THR A 77 -5.87 44.33 -22.62
CA THR A 77 -4.96 43.81 -23.64
C THR A 77 -3.90 42.92 -23.01
N ASP A 78 -3.50 41.87 -23.74
CA ASP A 78 -2.44 40.95 -23.34
C ASP A 78 -1.11 41.71 -23.20
N GLY A 79 -0.30 41.38 -22.18
CA GLY A 79 1.00 42.03 -22.04
C GLY A 79 1.60 42.02 -20.64
N TYR A 80 2.74 42.69 -20.54
CA TYR A 80 3.46 42.91 -19.30
C TYR A 80 3.25 44.36 -18.84
N TYR A 81 2.77 44.53 -17.62
CA TYR A 81 2.45 45.81 -17.00
C TYR A 81 3.21 45.92 -15.69
N TYR A 82 3.62 47.14 -15.35
CA TYR A 82 4.29 47.38 -14.08
C TYR A 82 3.89 48.71 -13.44
N LEU A 83 3.79 48.69 -12.12
CA LEU A 83 3.55 49.91 -11.34
C LEU A 83 4.82 50.77 -11.29
N THR A 84 4.61 52.08 -11.30
CA THR A 84 5.66 53.10 -11.16
C THR A 84 5.43 54.06 -9.99
N ALA A 85 4.29 53.91 -9.32
CA ALA A 85 3.90 54.66 -8.13
C ALA A 85 2.93 53.81 -7.30
N ASP A 86 2.78 54.17 -6.03
CA ASP A 86 1.69 53.66 -5.20
C ASP A 86 0.34 54.20 -5.73
N LEU A 87 -0.70 53.39 -5.64
CA LEU A 87 -2.02 53.69 -6.15
C LEU A 87 -3.04 53.81 -5.02
N SER A 88 -4.14 54.54 -5.24
CA SER A 88 -5.25 54.62 -4.30
C SER A 88 -6.58 54.66 -5.03
N GLY A 89 -7.54 53.84 -4.59
CA GLY A 89 -8.86 53.74 -5.22
C GLY A 89 -9.79 52.76 -4.53
N ASN A 90 -11.08 52.77 -4.89
CA ASN A 90 -12.06 51.81 -4.37
C ASN A 90 -12.10 50.50 -5.20
N LEU A 91 -12.02 50.64 -6.52
CA LEU A 91 -11.71 49.56 -7.47
C LEU A 91 -10.50 50.05 -8.26
N CYS A 92 -9.32 49.46 -8.06
CA CYS A 92 -8.09 50.06 -8.59
C CYS A 92 -7.61 49.43 -9.90
N ILE A 93 -7.25 48.15 -9.89
CA ILE A 93 -6.78 47.46 -11.10
C ILE A 93 -7.82 46.42 -11.53
N VAL A 94 -8.30 46.52 -12.77
CA VAL A 94 -9.23 45.55 -13.36
C VAL A 94 -8.60 44.89 -14.58
N ILE A 95 -8.41 43.57 -14.52
CA ILE A 95 -7.80 42.79 -15.58
C ILE A 95 -8.90 41.96 -16.28
N SER A 96 -9.12 42.25 -17.56
CA SER A 96 -10.13 41.57 -18.39
C SER A 96 -9.53 40.83 -19.59
N ALA A 97 -8.24 41.02 -19.88
CA ALA A 97 -7.47 40.24 -20.85
C ALA A 97 -6.84 38.98 -20.25
N SER A 98 -6.53 38.01 -21.10
CA SER A 98 -5.67 36.87 -20.74
C SER A 98 -4.19 37.22 -20.94
N ASN A 99 -3.27 36.36 -20.52
CA ASN A 99 -1.83 36.53 -20.74
C ASN A 99 -1.28 37.88 -20.18
N VAL A 100 -1.78 38.27 -19.02
CA VAL A 100 -1.38 39.52 -18.36
C VAL A 100 -0.39 39.23 -17.24
N THR A 101 0.75 39.90 -17.25
CA THR A 101 1.62 40.00 -16.08
C THR A 101 1.52 41.40 -15.49
N LEU A 102 1.13 41.51 -14.23
CA LEU A 102 1.17 42.74 -13.44
C LEU A 102 2.27 42.62 -12.37
N ASP A 103 3.34 43.38 -12.55
CA ASP A 103 4.42 43.51 -11.58
C ASP A 103 4.28 44.81 -10.77
N GLY A 104 3.95 44.70 -9.50
CA GLY A 104 3.85 45.86 -8.64
C GLY A 104 5.18 46.52 -8.31
N ARG A 105 6.32 45.86 -8.56
CA ARG A 105 7.65 46.35 -8.19
C ARG A 105 7.74 46.84 -6.74
N PHE A 106 7.01 46.18 -5.85
CA PHE A 106 6.84 46.46 -4.42
C PHE A 106 6.09 47.75 -4.08
N HIS A 107 5.36 48.33 -5.04
CA HIS A 107 4.41 49.40 -4.77
C HIS A 107 3.16 48.90 -4.05
N THR A 108 2.50 49.84 -3.37
CA THR A 108 1.27 49.59 -2.61
C THR A 108 0.03 50.10 -3.35
N ILE A 109 -1.05 49.32 -3.29
CA ILE A 109 -2.39 49.71 -3.72
C ILE A 109 -3.24 49.88 -2.46
N PHE A 110 -3.70 51.11 -2.21
CA PHE A 110 -4.49 51.49 -1.03
C PHE A 110 -5.99 51.62 -1.33
N GLY A 111 -6.82 51.05 -0.46
CA GLY A 111 -8.27 51.15 -0.50
C GLY A 111 -8.87 52.02 0.60
N TYR A 112 -10.21 52.10 0.63
CA TYR A 112 -11.00 52.88 1.60
C TYR A 112 -11.91 52.00 2.50
N GLY A 113 -11.59 50.72 2.63
CA GLY A 113 -12.33 49.73 3.42
C GLY A 113 -13.47 49.02 2.68
N THR A 114 -13.71 49.35 1.41
CA THR A 114 -14.68 48.66 0.54
C THR A 114 -14.05 48.38 -0.83
N GLY A 115 -14.77 47.69 -1.72
CA GLY A 115 -14.30 47.44 -3.08
C GLY A 115 -13.15 46.43 -3.18
N THR A 116 -12.40 46.49 -4.29
CA THR A 116 -11.36 45.51 -4.64
C THR A 116 -10.08 46.17 -5.14
N GLY A 117 -8.93 45.78 -4.59
CA GLY A 117 -7.64 46.34 -5.00
C GLY A 117 -7.23 45.90 -6.41
N VAL A 118 -7.09 44.59 -6.60
CA VAL A 118 -6.83 43.97 -7.91
C VAL A 118 -7.92 42.96 -8.22
N SER A 119 -8.67 43.18 -9.28
CA SER A 119 -9.72 42.27 -9.76
C SER A 119 -9.34 41.72 -11.13
N ALA A 120 -9.14 40.41 -11.24
CA ALA A 120 -8.94 39.75 -12.52
C ALA A 120 -10.11 38.81 -12.79
N GLY A 121 -10.77 38.99 -13.93
CA GLY A 121 -11.90 38.15 -14.30
C GLY A 121 -12.96 38.85 -15.12
N ARG A 122 -13.86 38.05 -15.69
CA ARG A 122 -15.05 38.53 -16.39
C ARG A 122 -16.26 37.68 -16.06
N ILE A 123 -17.44 38.28 -16.18
CA ILE A 123 -18.71 37.58 -15.97
C ILE A 123 -19.05 36.66 -17.14
N ASP A 124 -18.72 37.07 -18.36
CA ASP A 124 -19.15 36.42 -19.60
C ASP A 124 -18.19 35.35 -20.11
N LYS A 125 -16.91 35.36 -19.70
CA LYS A 125 -15.90 34.43 -20.21
C LYS A 125 -14.79 34.16 -19.19
N GLU A 126 -14.30 32.93 -19.14
CA GLU A 126 -13.07 32.58 -18.41
C GLU A 126 -11.86 33.27 -19.07
N ILE A 127 -10.99 33.88 -18.25
CA ILE A 127 -9.70 34.43 -18.70
C ILE A 127 -8.56 33.61 -18.08
N SER A 128 -7.39 33.62 -18.73
CA SER A 128 -6.30 32.71 -18.35
C SER A 128 -4.94 33.38 -18.29
N ASN A 129 -3.99 32.70 -17.63
CA ASN A 129 -2.57 33.08 -17.61
C ASN A 129 -2.33 34.49 -17.06
N ILE A 130 -2.89 34.77 -15.87
CA ILE A 130 -2.71 36.03 -15.14
C ILE A 130 -1.59 35.85 -14.11
N ILE A 131 -0.57 36.72 -14.15
CA ILE A 131 0.52 36.73 -13.18
C ILE A 131 0.47 38.03 -12.38
N LEU A 132 0.25 37.94 -11.07
CA LEU A 132 0.29 39.06 -10.13
C LEU A 132 1.51 38.89 -9.22
N LYS A 133 2.41 39.87 -9.20
CA LYS A 133 3.62 39.77 -8.37
C LYS A 133 4.12 41.07 -7.77
N ASN A 134 4.87 40.94 -6.67
CA ASN A 134 5.62 42.01 -6.02
C ASN A 134 4.76 43.24 -5.69
N MET A 135 3.72 43.10 -4.87
CA MET A 135 2.86 44.25 -4.51
C MET A 135 2.26 44.09 -3.12
N THR A 136 1.91 45.22 -2.52
CA THR A 136 1.09 45.26 -1.30
C THR A 136 -0.31 45.74 -1.66
N VAL A 137 -1.35 45.08 -1.17
CA VAL A 137 -2.76 45.47 -1.36
C VAL A 137 -3.45 45.55 0.00
N THR A 138 -3.93 46.74 0.36
CA THR A 138 -4.38 47.00 1.73
C THR A 138 -5.64 47.86 1.81
N ASN A 139 -6.44 47.63 2.85
CA ASN A 139 -7.64 48.38 3.20
C ASN A 139 -8.76 48.31 2.15
N PHE A 140 -9.07 47.12 1.64
CA PHE A 140 -10.19 46.83 0.74
C PHE A 140 -11.19 45.86 1.37
N GLY A 141 -12.39 45.74 0.78
CA GLY A 141 -13.25 44.59 1.07
C GLY A 141 -12.61 43.29 0.59
N THR A 142 -11.95 43.32 -0.57
CA THR A 142 -11.13 42.22 -1.06
C THR A 142 -9.82 42.77 -1.58
N GLY A 143 -8.68 42.29 -1.08
CA GLY A 143 -7.38 42.72 -1.58
C GLY A 143 -7.21 42.31 -3.05
N VAL A 144 -7.14 41.01 -3.29
CA VAL A 144 -7.04 40.43 -4.64
C VAL A 144 -8.21 39.50 -4.91
N LEU A 145 -8.95 39.74 -6.01
CA LEU A 145 -10.05 38.89 -6.47
C LEU A 145 -9.69 38.23 -7.80
N LEU A 146 -9.78 36.90 -7.84
CA LEU A 146 -9.82 36.12 -9.07
C LEU A 146 -11.24 35.60 -9.28
N TYR A 147 -11.87 36.00 -10.38
CA TYR A 147 -13.23 35.58 -10.72
C TYR A 147 -13.26 34.91 -12.09
N ARG A 148 -13.56 33.60 -12.13
CA ARG A 148 -13.52 32.80 -13.37
C ARG A 148 -12.17 32.92 -14.09
N VAL A 149 -11.09 32.70 -13.34
CA VAL A 149 -9.73 32.73 -13.89
C VAL A 149 -9.14 31.32 -13.87
N SER A 150 -8.51 30.92 -14.98
CA SER A 150 -7.75 29.67 -15.08
C SER A 150 -6.24 29.93 -15.11
N GLY A 151 -5.49 29.18 -14.30
CA GLY A 151 -4.01 29.20 -14.38
C GLY A 151 -3.37 30.51 -13.89
N ALA A 152 -3.97 31.21 -12.92
CA ALA A 152 -3.34 32.43 -12.37
C ALA A 152 -2.15 32.10 -11.47
N LYS A 153 -1.18 33.01 -11.38
CA LYS A 153 -0.03 32.93 -10.47
C LYS A 153 0.03 34.20 -9.64
N ILE A 154 -0.16 34.07 -8.32
CA ILE A 154 0.01 35.15 -7.35
C ILE A 154 1.28 34.86 -6.55
N THR A 155 2.27 35.74 -6.61
CA THR A 155 3.56 35.52 -5.93
C THR A 155 4.15 36.78 -5.33
N HIS A 156 4.70 36.71 -4.13
CA HIS A 156 5.23 37.89 -3.42
C HIS A 156 4.20 39.02 -3.32
N VAL A 157 2.93 38.66 -3.08
CA VAL A 157 1.86 39.62 -2.82
C VAL A 157 1.59 39.66 -1.33
N ARG A 158 1.55 40.85 -0.76
CA ARG A 158 1.15 41.09 0.63
C ARG A 158 -0.27 41.66 0.64
N SER A 159 -1.23 40.90 1.15
CA SER A 159 -2.63 41.33 1.28
C SER A 159 -3.00 41.49 2.76
N GLU A 160 -3.16 42.74 3.20
CA GLU A 160 -3.30 43.04 4.63
C GLU A 160 -4.46 44.00 4.94
N SER A 161 -5.04 43.85 6.14
CA SER A 161 -6.11 44.73 6.63
C SER A 161 -7.30 44.86 5.67
N ASN A 162 -7.65 43.77 4.99
CA ASN A 162 -8.84 43.68 4.15
C ASN A 162 -9.95 42.88 4.86
N THR A 163 -11.18 42.84 4.34
CA THR A 163 -12.15 41.82 4.81
C THR A 163 -11.66 40.43 4.43
N HIS A 164 -11.33 40.24 3.16
CA HIS A 164 -10.65 39.06 2.63
C HIS A 164 -9.31 39.45 2.01
N GLY A 165 -8.25 38.71 2.32
CA GLY A 165 -6.92 38.97 1.76
C GLY A 165 -6.87 38.64 0.26
N ILE A 166 -6.90 37.35 -0.07
CA ILE A 166 -6.93 36.85 -1.45
C ILE A 166 -8.17 35.97 -1.61
N TYR A 167 -9.03 36.31 -2.58
CA TYR A 167 -10.28 35.62 -2.83
C TYR A 167 -10.34 35.03 -4.24
N LEU A 168 -10.51 33.71 -4.31
CA LEU A 168 -10.76 32.97 -5.55
C LEU A 168 -12.23 32.55 -5.58
N LYS A 169 -12.92 32.95 -6.65
CA LYS A 169 -14.31 32.58 -6.90
C LYS A 169 -14.46 31.97 -8.29
N LEU A 170 -15.04 30.78 -8.37
CA LEU A 170 -15.22 30.03 -9.63
C LEU A 170 -13.93 29.91 -10.45
N SER A 171 -12.78 29.86 -9.77
CA SER A 171 -11.45 29.89 -10.41
C SER A 171 -10.75 28.54 -10.26
N ARG A 172 -9.87 28.20 -11.22
CA ARG A 172 -9.21 26.90 -11.27
C ARG A 172 -7.75 26.96 -11.67
N GLY A 173 -6.99 25.93 -11.31
CA GLY A 173 -5.60 25.80 -11.75
C GLY A 173 -4.68 26.93 -11.26
N SER A 174 -5.10 27.75 -10.30
CA SER A 174 -4.37 28.94 -9.89
C SER A 174 -3.41 28.62 -8.74
N LYS A 175 -2.26 29.30 -8.69
CA LYS A 175 -1.21 29.11 -7.69
C LYS A 175 -0.97 30.39 -6.91
N ILE A 176 -1.14 30.33 -5.60
CA ILE A 176 -0.79 31.38 -4.63
C ILE A 176 0.45 30.91 -3.88
N THR A 177 1.57 31.56 -4.11
CA THR A 177 2.88 31.10 -3.62
C THR A 177 3.66 32.23 -3.00
N ASP A 178 4.38 31.95 -1.91
CA ASP A 178 5.36 32.88 -1.32
C ASP A 178 4.74 34.28 -1.05
N SER A 179 3.47 34.29 -0.63
CA SER A 179 2.66 35.48 -0.39
C SER A 179 2.26 35.56 1.08
N GLN A 180 1.80 36.74 1.50
CA GLN A 180 1.46 36.99 2.90
C GLN A 180 0.04 37.54 3.02
N THR A 181 -0.74 36.97 3.95
CA THR A 181 -2.06 37.51 4.30
C THR A 181 -2.14 37.80 5.79
N LEU A 182 -2.27 39.07 6.15
CA LEU A 182 -2.15 39.52 7.53
C LEU A 182 -3.36 40.33 7.99
N SER A 183 -3.85 40.04 9.18
CA SER A 183 -4.82 40.89 9.89
C SER A 183 -6.08 41.20 9.06
N ASN A 184 -6.54 40.23 8.26
CA ASN A 184 -7.81 40.35 7.55
C ASN A 184 -8.96 40.00 8.51
N VAL A 185 -10.11 40.65 8.31
CA VAL A 185 -11.26 40.53 9.22
C VAL A 185 -11.88 39.13 9.17
N GLU A 186 -11.98 38.52 8.00
CA GLU A 186 -12.50 37.16 7.87
C GLU A 186 -11.37 36.20 7.53
N SER A 187 -11.18 35.92 6.24
CA SER A 187 -10.20 34.94 5.76
C SER A 187 -8.95 35.61 5.21
N GLY A 188 -7.78 35.04 5.52
CA GLY A 188 -6.54 35.38 4.83
C GLY A 188 -6.62 35.01 3.35
N ILE A 189 -6.88 33.73 3.08
CA ILE A 189 -7.12 33.21 1.72
C ILE A 189 -8.46 32.47 1.71
N TYR A 190 -9.34 32.86 0.78
CA TYR A 190 -10.66 32.26 0.65
C TYR A 190 -10.90 31.70 -0.75
N LEU A 191 -11.34 30.44 -0.81
CA LEU A 191 -11.75 29.77 -2.02
C LEU A 191 -13.24 29.44 -1.94
N ASN A 192 -14.00 29.94 -2.91
CA ASN A 192 -15.43 29.65 -3.04
C ASN A 192 -15.69 29.03 -4.42
N GLN A 193 -16.24 27.81 -4.42
CA GLN A 193 -16.52 27.04 -5.65
C GLN A 193 -15.32 27.01 -6.62
N SER A 194 -14.12 26.89 -6.07
CA SER A 194 -12.86 26.99 -6.81
C SER A 194 -12.08 25.68 -6.65
N ALA A 195 -11.60 25.12 -7.76
CA ALA A 195 -11.04 23.76 -7.79
C ALA A 195 -9.64 23.71 -8.41
N SER A 196 -8.84 22.70 -8.06
CA SER A 196 -7.51 22.50 -8.64
C SER A 196 -6.57 23.69 -8.47
N ASN A 197 -6.77 24.50 -7.42
CA ASN A 197 -5.86 25.58 -7.06
C ASN A 197 -4.86 25.09 -6.02
N ALA A 198 -3.82 25.88 -5.84
CA ALA A 198 -2.85 25.57 -4.82
C ALA A 198 -2.33 26.80 -4.08
N ILE A 199 -2.16 26.58 -2.78
CA ILE A 199 -1.77 27.56 -1.78
C ILE A 199 -0.50 27.04 -1.15
N GLU A 200 0.64 27.58 -1.57
CA GLU A 200 1.97 27.08 -1.22
C GLU A 200 2.84 28.10 -0.48
N ARG A 201 3.48 27.67 0.62
CA ARG A 201 4.54 28.47 1.29
C ARG A 201 4.13 29.91 1.60
N ASN A 202 2.88 30.11 1.99
CA ASN A 202 2.37 31.41 2.40
C ASN A 202 2.49 31.58 3.91
N VAL A 203 2.65 32.84 4.34
CA VAL A 203 2.59 33.22 5.74
C VAL A 203 1.23 33.87 6.00
N ILE A 204 0.42 33.20 6.82
CA ILE A 204 -0.99 33.56 7.06
C ILE A 204 -1.17 33.78 8.55
N ASN A 205 -1.28 35.05 8.93
CA ASN A 205 -1.17 35.41 10.34
C ASN A 205 -2.29 36.38 10.76
N SER A 206 -2.85 36.13 11.94
CA SER A 206 -3.74 37.05 12.65
C SER A 206 -5.01 37.39 11.86
N ASN A 207 -5.49 36.48 11.01
CA ASN A 207 -6.79 36.59 10.36
C ASN A 207 -7.86 36.11 11.37
N GLN A 208 -8.94 36.88 11.54
CA GLN A 208 -9.77 36.70 12.73
C GLN A 208 -10.61 35.42 12.66
N GLU A 209 -11.17 35.08 11.50
CA GLU A 209 -11.97 33.86 11.37
C GLU A 209 -11.14 32.65 10.95
N SER A 210 -10.62 32.67 9.72
CA SER A 210 -9.92 31.55 9.11
C SER A 210 -8.60 32.02 8.53
N GLY A 211 -7.55 31.22 8.66
CA GLY A 211 -6.33 31.44 7.86
C GLY A 211 -6.61 31.18 6.39
N ILE A 212 -7.00 29.92 6.14
CA ILE A 212 -7.41 29.44 4.83
C ILE A 212 -8.79 28.83 4.96
N GLU A 213 -9.71 29.26 4.10
CA GLU A 213 -11.05 28.70 4.04
C GLU A 213 -11.40 28.21 2.63
N LEU A 214 -11.88 26.96 2.57
CA LEU A 214 -12.42 26.36 1.36
C LEU A 214 -13.91 26.08 1.58
N SER A 215 -14.75 26.71 0.76
CA SER A 215 -16.19 26.50 0.74
C SER A 215 -16.59 25.93 -0.61
N ARG A 216 -17.12 24.70 -0.61
CA ARG A 216 -17.48 23.94 -1.82
C ARG A 216 -16.37 23.93 -2.88
N SER A 217 -15.14 23.82 -2.41
CA SER A 217 -13.92 24.01 -3.20
C SER A 217 -13.08 22.74 -3.11
N SER A 218 -13.28 21.84 -4.07
CA SER A 218 -12.69 20.49 -4.07
C SER A 218 -11.43 20.40 -4.95
N GLY A 219 -10.57 19.41 -4.72
CA GLY A 219 -9.42 19.17 -5.59
C GLY A 219 -8.29 20.20 -5.43
N ASN A 220 -8.22 20.95 -4.32
CA ASN A 220 -7.17 21.96 -4.09
C ASN A 220 -6.03 21.40 -3.25
N SER A 221 -4.85 22.00 -3.38
CA SER A 221 -3.71 21.69 -2.52
C SER A 221 -3.32 22.86 -1.61
N ILE A 222 -3.16 22.58 -0.33
CA ILE A 222 -2.69 23.49 0.70
C ILE A 222 -1.39 22.91 1.23
N HIS A 223 -0.27 23.51 0.85
CA HIS A 223 1.05 22.91 1.08
C HIS A 223 2.07 23.88 1.71
N GLY A 224 2.73 23.47 2.79
CA GLY A 224 3.90 24.19 3.31
C GLY A 224 3.60 25.58 3.87
N ASN A 225 2.35 25.88 4.26
CA ASN A 225 1.98 27.19 4.77
C ASN A 225 2.26 27.31 6.27
N GLU A 226 2.67 28.49 6.71
CA GLU A 226 2.81 28.84 8.12
C GLU A 226 1.60 29.64 8.56
N ILE A 227 0.81 29.06 9.47
CA ILE A 227 -0.51 29.56 9.84
C ILE A 227 -0.58 29.77 11.35
N SER A 228 -0.94 30.98 11.75
CA SER A 228 -1.17 31.34 13.15
C SER A 228 -2.38 32.28 13.23
N ASN A 229 -3.54 31.76 13.67
CA ASN A 229 -4.79 32.52 13.73
C ASN A 229 -5.56 32.22 15.01
N GLY A 230 -6.52 33.09 15.36
CA GLY A 230 -7.26 32.96 16.62
C GLY A 230 -8.33 31.87 16.64
N THR A 231 -9.01 31.61 15.51
CA THR A 231 -10.21 30.74 15.50
C THR A 231 -9.99 29.44 14.73
N LYS A 232 -9.93 29.50 13.39
CA LYS A 232 -9.63 28.33 12.54
C LYS A 232 -8.32 28.55 11.81
N GLY A 233 -7.41 27.58 11.88
CA GLY A 233 -6.19 27.59 11.07
C GLY A 233 -6.54 27.36 9.60
N ILE A 234 -7.05 26.16 9.32
CA ILE A 234 -7.57 25.74 8.03
C ILE A 234 -8.99 25.18 8.22
N ARG A 235 -9.93 25.64 7.40
CA ARG A 235 -11.32 25.15 7.40
C ARG A 235 -11.73 24.60 6.04
N LEU A 236 -12.18 23.36 6.02
CA LEU A 236 -12.79 22.71 4.86
C LEU A 236 -14.29 22.52 5.10
N TYR A 237 -15.12 23.28 4.39
CA TYR A 237 -16.56 23.17 4.46
C TYR A 237 -17.13 22.64 3.14
N GLN A 238 -17.74 21.44 3.18
CA GLN A 238 -18.28 20.77 1.99
C GLN A 238 -17.26 20.70 0.84
N SER A 239 -15.99 20.54 1.19
CA SER A 239 -14.85 20.65 0.27
C SER A 239 -14.07 19.34 0.32
N SER A 240 -14.34 18.47 -0.66
CA SER A 240 -13.77 17.12 -0.74
C SER A 240 -12.48 17.11 -1.56
N TRP A 241 -11.72 16.03 -1.49
CA TRP A 241 -10.60 15.82 -2.40
C TRP A 241 -9.49 16.86 -2.32
N ASN A 242 -9.34 17.49 -1.15
CA ASN A 242 -8.26 18.43 -0.92
C ASN A 242 -7.07 17.72 -0.28
N SER A 243 -5.91 18.28 -0.59
CA SER A 243 -4.61 17.79 -0.17
C SER A 243 -3.99 18.83 0.78
N ILE A 244 -3.99 18.56 2.08
CA ILE A 244 -3.44 19.42 3.14
C ILE A 244 -2.13 18.80 3.61
N THR A 245 -0.99 19.37 3.20
CA THR A 245 0.31 18.76 3.54
C THR A 245 1.41 19.70 3.96
N GLY A 246 2.26 19.27 4.89
CA GLY A 246 3.43 20.07 5.29
C GLY A 246 3.07 21.41 5.93
N ASN A 247 1.81 21.63 6.32
CA ASN A 247 1.40 22.90 6.91
C ASN A 247 1.73 22.90 8.40
N HIS A 248 2.09 24.09 8.85
CA HIS A 248 2.47 24.33 10.21
C HIS A 248 1.45 25.27 10.84
N VAL A 249 0.52 24.72 11.63
CA VAL A 249 -0.56 25.48 12.25
C VAL A 249 -0.33 25.54 13.76
N ARG A 250 -0.27 26.77 14.30
CA ARG A 250 -0.14 26.99 15.74
C ARG A 250 -1.23 27.90 16.27
N SER A 251 -1.62 27.65 17.52
CA SER A 251 -2.40 28.59 18.33
C SER A 251 -3.77 28.96 17.75
N ALA A 252 -4.34 28.08 16.92
CA ALA A 252 -5.72 28.17 16.47
C ALA A 252 -6.58 27.24 17.32
N ASN A 253 -7.75 27.70 17.77
CA ASN A 253 -8.68 26.87 18.55
C ASN A 253 -8.94 25.55 17.82
N MET A 254 -9.31 25.63 16.54
CA MET A 254 -9.36 24.47 15.64
C MET A 254 -8.24 24.61 14.63
N SER A 255 -7.16 23.84 14.82
CA SER A 255 -6.01 23.94 13.90
C SER A 255 -6.39 23.47 12.50
N LEU A 256 -7.09 22.34 12.40
CA LEU A 256 -7.78 21.90 11.21
C LEU A 256 -9.21 21.44 11.53
N GLU A 257 -10.17 21.96 10.78
CA GLU A 257 -11.57 21.56 10.86
C GLU A 257 -12.08 21.11 9.49
N VAL A 258 -12.62 19.89 9.44
CA VAL A 258 -13.20 19.27 8.24
C VAL A 258 -14.65 18.95 8.50
N VAL A 259 -15.53 19.58 7.72
CA VAL A 259 -16.98 19.57 7.97
C VAL A 259 -17.73 19.13 6.72
N PHE A 260 -18.51 18.05 6.85
CA PHE A 260 -19.29 17.44 5.77
C PHE A 260 -18.49 17.23 4.49
N ALA A 261 -17.23 16.80 4.63
CA ALA A 261 -16.31 16.62 3.52
C ALA A 261 -15.75 15.19 3.49
N THR A 262 -15.37 14.77 2.28
CA THR A 262 -14.93 13.41 2.03
C THR A 262 -13.63 13.34 1.27
N ARG A 263 -12.89 12.25 1.49
CA ARG A 263 -11.67 11.92 0.74
C ARG A 263 -10.65 13.07 0.68
N ASN A 264 -10.48 13.78 1.79
CA ASN A 264 -9.35 14.69 1.95
C ASN A 264 -8.14 13.93 2.50
N SER A 265 -6.96 14.32 2.03
CA SER A 265 -5.68 13.84 2.52
C SER A 265 -5.01 14.88 3.39
N ILE A 266 -4.77 14.50 4.64
CA ILE A 266 -4.17 15.34 5.66
C ILE A 266 -2.89 14.67 6.09
N ALA A 267 -1.75 15.17 5.62
CA ALA A 267 -0.49 14.51 5.93
C ALA A 267 0.76 15.36 6.08
N ASN A 268 1.68 14.91 6.92
CA ASN A 268 2.91 15.63 7.23
C ASN A 268 2.66 17.04 7.81
N ASN A 269 1.51 17.28 8.45
CA ASN A 269 1.23 18.59 9.06
C ASN A 269 1.59 18.58 10.55
N SER A 270 1.90 19.77 11.07
CA SER A 270 2.03 19.99 12.52
C SER A 270 0.87 20.83 13.02
N PHE A 271 0.10 20.27 13.96
CA PHE A 271 -1.03 20.94 14.61
C PHE A 271 -0.75 21.05 16.10
N GLU A 272 -0.36 22.25 16.53
CA GLU A 272 0.19 22.48 17.87
C GLU A 272 -0.52 23.61 18.62
N TYR A 273 -0.61 23.46 19.94
CA TYR A 273 -1.08 24.53 20.85
C TYR A 273 -2.48 25.06 20.53
N GLY A 274 -3.36 24.23 19.94
CA GLY A 274 -4.77 24.53 19.75
C GLY A 274 -5.65 23.97 20.87
N GLU A 275 -6.96 24.15 20.73
CA GLU A 275 -7.92 23.41 21.55
C GLU A 275 -8.07 21.99 20.99
N TYR A 276 -8.40 21.89 19.71
CA TYR A 276 -8.39 20.66 18.93
C TYR A 276 -7.29 20.72 17.86
N GLY A 277 -6.53 19.64 17.74
CA GLY A 277 -5.56 19.50 16.66
C GLY A 277 -6.28 19.33 15.32
N ILE A 278 -6.97 18.21 15.16
CA ILE A 278 -7.76 17.89 13.97
C ILE A 278 -9.17 17.48 14.40
N ARG A 279 -10.18 18.09 13.79
CA ARG A 279 -11.58 17.72 14.00
C ARG A 279 -12.25 17.32 12.69
N LEU A 280 -12.80 16.12 12.67
CA LEU A 280 -13.67 15.60 11.60
C LEU A 280 -15.12 15.60 12.09
N ASP A 281 -15.96 16.39 11.45
CA ASP A 281 -17.37 16.54 11.82
C ASP A 281 -18.28 16.20 10.64
N GLY A 282 -19.11 15.16 10.80
CA GLY A 282 -19.95 14.62 9.73
C GLY A 282 -19.18 14.24 8.47
N SER A 283 -17.90 13.89 8.61
CA SER A 283 -16.93 13.76 7.52
C SER A 283 -16.49 12.30 7.36
N ARG A 284 -16.36 11.84 6.12
CA ARG A 284 -16.22 10.42 5.80
C ARG A 284 -15.05 10.15 4.88
N TYR A 285 -14.42 8.99 4.99
CA TYR A 285 -13.37 8.56 4.06
C TYR A 285 -12.20 9.53 3.95
N ASN A 286 -11.92 10.32 5.00
CA ASN A 286 -10.72 11.17 5.04
C ASN A 286 -9.55 10.36 5.56
N ASN A 287 -8.36 10.69 5.08
CA ASN A 287 -7.15 9.97 5.43
C ASN A 287 -6.12 10.90 6.09
N LEU A 288 -5.73 10.56 7.32
CA LEU A 288 -4.90 11.36 8.21
C LEU A 288 -3.63 10.58 8.54
N PHE A 289 -2.46 11.09 8.13
CA PHE A 289 -1.18 10.41 8.40
C PHE A 289 0.10 11.18 8.42
N ASN A 290 1.10 10.62 9.11
CA ASN A 290 2.37 11.27 9.35
C ASN A 290 2.19 12.70 9.91
N ASN A 291 1.07 12.98 10.57
CA ASN A 291 0.85 14.26 11.22
C ASN A 291 1.41 14.21 12.63
N THR A 292 1.93 15.34 13.06
CA THR A 292 2.31 15.58 14.44
C THR A 292 1.22 16.41 15.10
N VAL A 293 0.49 15.80 16.04
CA VAL A 293 -0.61 16.44 16.76
C VAL A 293 -0.28 16.46 18.24
N ARG A 294 0.07 17.63 18.75
CA ARG A 294 0.56 17.72 20.12
C ARG A 294 0.26 19.02 20.84
N TRP A 295 0.22 18.93 22.17
CA TRP A 295 -0.02 20.07 23.05
C TRP A 295 -1.36 20.76 22.78
N ASN A 296 -2.36 20.01 22.34
CA ASN A 296 -3.72 20.51 22.22
C ASN A 296 -4.46 20.28 23.54
N SER A 297 -5.21 21.27 24.01
CA SER A 297 -5.81 21.20 25.35
C SER A 297 -6.98 20.20 25.45
N GLU A 298 -7.61 19.85 24.33
CA GLU A 298 -8.66 18.83 24.23
C GLU A 298 -8.14 17.61 23.43
N SER A 299 -8.95 17.05 22.54
CA SER A 299 -8.54 15.89 21.75
C SER A 299 -7.50 16.28 20.70
N GLY A 300 -6.48 15.44 20.55
CA GLY A 300 -5.54 15.57 19.42
C GLY A 300 -6.31 15.42 18.10
N ILE A 301 -6.96 14.27 17.93
CA ILE A 301 -7.84 13.98 16.80
C ILE A 301 -9.24 13.65 17.32
N GLY A 302 -10.22 14.47 16.96
CA GLY A 302 -11.63 14.25 17.29
C GLY A 302 -12.45 13.85 16.07
N ILE A 303 -13.15 12.72 16.16
CA ILE A 303 -14.08 12.21 15.14
C ILE A 303 -15.50 12.21 15.70
N THR A 304 -16.36 13.05 15.13
CA THR A 304 -17.69 13.35 15.69
C THR A 304 -18.82 13.27 14.65
N SER A 305 -20.06 13.24 15.13
CA SER A 305 -21.29 13.42 14.33
C SER A 305 -21.44 12.42 13.17
N TYR A 306 -21.38 11.12 13.43
CA TYR A 306 -21.51 10.06 12.42
C TYR A 306 -20.42 10.13 11.32
N SER A 307 -19.21 10.49 11.72
CA SER A 307 -18.01 10.39 10.88
C SER A 307 -17.50 8.95 10.87
N TYR A 308 -17.39 8.35 9.68
CA TYR A 308 -17.00 6.95 9.48
C TYR A 308 -16.15 6.76 8.22
N GLY A 309 -15.52 5.59 8.08
CA GLY A 309 -14.63 5.26 6.97
C GLY A 309 -13.33 6.06 6.96
N ASN A 310 -13.06 6.87 8.01
CA ASN A 310 -11.83 7.64 8.09
C ASN A 310 -10.67 6.73 8.50
N ARG A 311 -9.50 6.99 7.92
CA ARG A 311 -8.26 6.25 8.16
C ARG A 311 -7.29 7.15 8.91
N ILE A 312 -6.90 6.75 10.10
CA ILE A 312 -5.93 7.44 10.95
C ILE A 312 -4.74 6.51 11.08
N HIS A 313 -3.60 6.87 10.50
CA HIS A 313 -2.44 5.98 10.50
C HIS A 313 -1.12 6.71 10.49
N GLU A 314 -0.07 6.08 11.03
CA GLU A 314 1.28 6.65 11.05
C GLU A 314 1.37 8.05 11.71
N ASN A 315 0.40 8.46 12.53
CA ASN A 315 0.44 9.76 13.20
C ASN A 315 1.20 9.66 14.52
N ASN A 316 1.87 10.76 14.88
CA ASN A 316 2.41 10.97 16.21
C ASN A 316 1.46 11.89 16.99
N ILE A 317 0.76 11.30 17.96
CA ILE A 317 -0.27 11.98 18.75
C ILE A 317 0.19 11.97 20.20
N SER A 318 0.63 13.14 20.70
CA SER A 318 1.18 13.20 22.05
C SER A 318 0.89 14.47 22.81
N HIS A 319 0.89 14.38 24.14
CA HIS A 319 0.66 15.54 25.03
C HIS A 319 -0.67 16.27 24.76
N ASN A 320 -1.72 15.53 24.37
CA ASN A 320 -3.06 16.09 24.21
C ASN A 320 -3.97 15.72 25.39
N GLY A 321 -4.88 16.63 25.70
CA GLY A 321 -6.01 16.40 26.60
C GLY A 321 -5.81 16.87 28.05
N VAL A 322 -6.75 17.69 28.50
CA VAL A 322 -7.00 18.08 29.91
C VAL A 322 -8.53 18.06 30.14
N GLY A 323 -9.16 16.89 30.29
CA GLY A 323 -10.61 16.81 30.49
C GLY A 323 -11.23 15.41 30.34
N VAL A 324 -12.44 15.22 30.90
CA VAL A 324 -13.13 13.92 31.07
C VAL A 324 -13.43 13.17 29.76
N TYR A 325 -13.41 13.86 28.61
CA TYR A 325 -13.56 13.27 27.27
C TYR A 325 -12.34 13.49 26.37
N SER A 326 -11.22 13.94 26.95
CA SER A 326 -10.03 14.27 26.20
C SER A 326 -9.18 13.00 25.97
N SER A 327 -8.64 12.88 24.77
CA SER A 327 -7.84 11.72 24.38
C SER A 327 -6.89 12.07 23.23
N GLY A 328 -5.91 11.22 22.97
CA GLY A 328 -5.14 11.29 21.74
C GLY A 328 -6.07 11.19 20.54
N VAL A 329 -6.89 10.14 20.51
CA VAL A 329 -7.94 9.94 19.49
C VAL A 329 -9.30 9.66 20.14
N LEU A 330 -10.29 10.50 19.83
CA LEU A 330 -11.66 10.39 20.33
C LEU A 330 -12.64 10.07 19.20
N PHE A 331 -13.51 9.08 19.43
CA PHE A 331 -14.69 8.80 18.60
C PHE A 331 -15.96 9.07 19.40
N VAL A 332 -16.80 9.97 18.89
CA VAL A 332 -18.11 10.25 19.46
C VAL A 332 -19.19 9.94 18.44
N ASN A 333 -20.05 8.97 18.76
CA ASN A 333 -21.27 8.66 18.02
C ASN A 333 -21.01 8.40 16.53
N SER A 334 -20.25 7.33 16.24
CA SER A 334 -19.91 6.92 14.87
C SER A 334 -20.88 5.92 14.25
N GLY A 335 -21.97 5.54 14.92
CA GLY A 335 -22.91 4.51 14.44
C GLY A 335 -22.41 3.07 14.57
N VAL A 336 -23.33 2.10 14.56
CA VAL A 336 -23.02 0.65 14.50
C VAL A 336 -22.79 0.28 13.02
N TYR A 337 -21.82 -0.59 12.73
CA TYR A 337 -21.38 -0.97 11.36
C TYR A 337 -20.73 0.15 10.54
N GLN A 338 -20.33 1.24 11.20
CA GLN A 338 -19.71 2.40 10.58
C GLN A 338 -18.28 2.56 11.12
N TRP A 339 -17.35 1.80 10.55
CA TRP A 339 -16.00 1.67 11.08
C TRP A 339 -15.09 2.84 10.69
N ASN A 340 -14.34 3.34 11.67
CA ASN A 340 -13.08 4.06 11.40
C ASN A 340 -11.90 3.11 11.63
N LYS A 341 -10.83 3.28 10.86
CA LYS A 341 -9.64 2.42 10.92
C LYS A 341 -8.45 3.19 11.47
N ILE A 342 -7.85 2.68 12.55
CA ILE A 342 -6.71 3.29 13.24
C ILE A 342 -5.55 2.31 13.17
N THR A 343 -4.50 2.63 12.42
CA THR A 343 -3.38 1.70 12.19
C THR A 343 -2.00 2.33 12.37
N ASN A 344 -1.01 1.63 12.93
CA ASN A 344 0.39 2.10 12.92
C ASN A 344 0.63 3.50 13.53
N ASN A 345 -0.23 3.98 14.43
CA ASN A 345 -0.02 5.28 15.11
C ASN A 345 0.86 5.12 16.35
N THR A 346 1.63 6.17 16.65
CA THR A 346 2.29 6.33 17.95
C THR A 346 1.46 7.29 18.80
N ILE A 347 0.86 6.76 19.86
CA ILE A 347 -0.05 7.50 20.74
C ILE A 347 0.48 7.45 22.17
N GLU A 348 1.05 8.56 22.61
CA GLU A 348 1.76 8.61 23.89
C GLU A 348 1.55 9.89 24.68
N LEU A 349 1.64 9.81 26.00
CA LEU A 349 1.60 11.00 26.88
C LEU A 349 0.29 11.81 26.74
N ASN A 350 -0.80 11.19 26.29
CA ASN A 350 -2.14 11.78 26.30
C ASN A 350 -2.88 11.38 27.58
N GLU A 351 -4.05 11.97 27.84
CA GLU A 351 -4.90 11.53 28.96
C GLU A 351 -5.36 10.07 28.80
N VAL A 352 -6.12 9.81 27.73
CA VAL A 352 -6.42 8.46 27.22
C VAL A 352 -5.78 8.34 25.84
N GLY A 353 -5.22 7.18 25.51
CA GLY A 353 -4.67 6.95 24.17
C GLY A 353 -5.75 7.02 23.10
N ILE A 354 -6.66 6.04 23.12
CA ILE A 354 -7.81 5.97 22.21
C ILE A 354 -9.10 5.77 23.02
N ALA A 355 -10.11 6.61 22.77
CA ALA A 355 -11.44 6.49 23.36
C ALA A 355 -12.50 6.27 22.27
N VAL A 356 -13.30 5.19 22.42
CA VAL A 356 -14.22 4.70 21.38
C VAL A 356 -15.66 4.68 21.87
N CYS A 357 -16.54 5.41 21.15
CA CYS A 357 -18.00 5.42 21.32
C CYS A 357 -18.74 5.14 19.98
N GLY A 358 -18.26 4.17 19.21
CA GLY A 358 -18.85 3.62 17.98
C GLY A 358 -18.08 2.36 17.53
N SER A 359 -18.47 1.71 16.43
CA SER A 359 -17.69 0.56 15.92
C SER A 359 -16.39 1.04 15.26
N SER A 360 -15.26 0.39 15.53
CA SER A 360 -13.92 0.77 15.02
C SER A 360 -12.97 -0.41 14.88
N MET A 361 -12.02 -0.29 13.94
CA MET A 361 -10.88 -1.21 13.78
C MET A 361 -9.60 -0.53 14.26
N ILE A 362 -8.94 -1.10 15.25
CA ILE A 362 -7.72 -0.57 15.86
C ILE A 362 -6.63 -1.62 15.73
N LEU A 363 -5.65 -1.42 14.85
CA LEU A 363 -4.62 -2.43 14.59
C LEU A 363 -3.18 -1.90 14.60
N GLN A 364 -2.21 -2.68 15.11
CA GLN A 364 -0.76 -2.36 15.04
C GLN A 364 -0.36 -0.96 15.55
N ASN A 365 -1.09 -0.38 16.51
CA ASN A 365 -0.72 0.90 17.11
C ASN A 365 0.23 0.70 18.29
N SER A 366 1.14 1.65 18.49
CA SER A 366 1.97 1.76 19.69
C SER A 366 1.33 2.76 20.64
N ILE A 367 0.72 2.27 21.73
CA ILE A 367 -0.09 3.06 22.66
C ILE A 367 0.54 2.96 24.05
N ARG A 368 1.24 4.03 24.47
CA ARG A 368 2.09 3.96 25.65
C ARG A 368 2.15 5.21 26.49
N SER A 369 2.43 5.06 27.78
CA SER A 369 2.67 6.20 28.69
C SER A 369 1.53 7.23 28.72
N ASN A 370 0.30 6.84 28.38
CA ASN A 370 -0.86 7.70 28.57
C ASN A 370 -1.21 7.73 30.06
N THR A 371 -1.69 8.86 30.56
CA THR A 371 -1.84 9.06 32.02
C THR A 371 -2.96 8.21 32.61
N GLN A 372 -3.93 7.78 31.78
CA GLN A 372 -4.99 6.85 32.13
C GLN A 372 -4.91 5.57 31.28
N HIS A 373 -5.92 5.30 30.46
CA HIS A 373 -6.06 4.06 29.71
C HIS A 373 -5.31 4.11 28.38
N GLY A 374 -4.81 2.96 27.92
CA GLY A 374 -4.33 2.84 26.55
C GLY A 374 -5.50 2.96 25.56
N ILE A 375 -6.43 2.01 25.63
CA ILE A 375 -7.69 2.02 24.86
C ILE A 375 -8.86 1.94 25.82
N ALA A 376 -9.88 2.77 25.61
CA ALA A 376 -11.14 2.71 26.33
C ALA A 376 -12.33 2.63 25.37
N VAL A 377 -13.19 1.63 25.56
CA VAL A 377 -14.37 1.37 24.71
C VAL A 377 -15.64 1.52 25.55
N PHE A 378 -16.51 2.44 25.14
CA PHE A 378 -17.75 2.82 25.83
C PHE A 378 -18.96 2.69 24.91
N ALA A 379 -20.06 2.11 25.38
CA ALA A 379 -21.33 1.96 24.66
C ALA A 379 -21.19 1.55 23.16
N SER A 380 -20.28 0.64 22.82
CA SER A 380 -19.92 0.28 21.43
C SER A 380 -19.82 -1.23 21.19
N THR A 381 -20.40 -1.74 20.10
CA THR A 381 -20.28 -3.16 19.70
C THR A 381 -19.43 -3.30 18.43
N LEU A 382 -18.98 -4.52 18.15
CA LEU A 382 -18.28 -4.89 16.91
C LEU A 382 -16.97 -4.14 16.67
N ASN A 383 -16.25 -3.79 17.75
CA ASN A 383 -14.89 -3.29 17.64
C ASN A 383 -13.89 -4.43 17.46
N SER A 384 -12.89 -4.20 16.62
CA SER A 384 -11.80 -5.13 16.37
C SER A 384 -10.48 -4.48 16.79
N ILE A 385 -9.91 -4.93 17.91
CA ILE A 385 -8.66 -4.43 18.48
C ILE A 385 -7.60 -5.51 18.26
N ARG A 386 -6.68 -5.32 17.30
CA ARG A 386 -5.76 -6.36 16.84
C ARG A 386 -4.29 -5.96 16.86
N ASP A 387 -3.40 -6.83 17.30
CA ASP A 387 -1.94 -6.68 17.10
C ASP A 387 -1.34 -5.34 17.58
N ASN A 388 -1.96 -4.68 18.56
CA ASN A 388 -1.46 -3.42 19.12
C ASN A 388 -0.42 -3.68 20.21
N GLU A 389 0.55 -2.78 20.35
CA GLU A 389 1.48 -2.74 21.49
C GLU A 389 1.00 -1.70 22.51
N ILE A 390 0.45 -2.16 23.63
CA ILE A 390 -0.20 -1.33 24.65
C ILE A 390 0.54 -1.47 25.97
N SER A 391 1.32 -0.45 26.34
CA SER A 391 2.20 -0.56 27.51
C SER A 391 2.41 0.70 28.33
N SER A 392 2.76 0.52 29.60
CA SER A 392 3.14 1.64 30.48
C SER A 392 2.08 2.73 30.64
N ASN A 393 0.79 2.43 30.41
CA ASN A 393 -0.29 3.39 30.64
C ASN A 393 -0.64 3.44 32.13
N GLY A 394 -1.01 4.61 32.66
CA GLY A 394 -1.19 4.84 34.09
C GLY A 394 -2.35 4.06 34.74
N ALA A 395 -3.33 3.63 33.95
CA ALA A 395 -4.46 2.80 34.38
C ALA A 395 -4.45 1.44 33.66
N ASN A 396 -5.56 1.05 33.02
CA ASN A 396 -5.66 -0.22 32.28
C ASN A 396 -5.03 -0.11 30.89
N GLY A 397 -4.49 -1.21 30.37
CA GLY A 397 -4.12 -1.31 28.95
C GLY A 397 -5.35 -1.12 28.07
N ILE A 398 -6.36 -1.98 28.26
CA ILE A 398 -7.67 -1.89 27.60
C ILE A 398 -8.77 -1.85 28.67
N LEU A 399 -9.67 -0.87 28.58
CA LEU A 399 -10.93 -0.81 29.32
C LEU A 399 -12.11 -1.09 28.38
N LEU A 400 -12.87 -2.14 28.65
CA LEU A 400 -13.96 -2.61 27.80
C LEU A 400 -15.30 -2.55 28.56
N ARG A 401 -16.08 -1.50 28.34
CA ARG A 401 -17.43 -1.33 28.92
C ARG A 401 -18.52 -1.60 27.89
N SER A 402 -18.28 -2.52 26.96
CA SER A 402 -19.22 -2.80 25.86
C SER A 402 -19.09 -4.22 25.33
N SER A 403 -20.18 -4.79 24.82
CA SER A 403 -20.29 -6.20 24.44
C SER A 403 -19.94 -6.44 22.96
N GLN A 404 -19.74 -7.70 22.56
CA GLN A 404 -19.53 -8.11 21.16
C GLN A 404 -18.30 -7.49 20.49
N ASN A 405 -17.18 -7.38 21.22
CA ASN A 405 -15.92 -6.88 20.69
C ASN A 405 -14.87 -7.99 20.58
N HIS A 406 -13.95 -7.85 19.61
CA HIS A 406 -12.87 -8.79 19.35
C HIS A 406 -11.52 -8.16 19.70
N ILE A 407 -10.79 -8.79 20.62
CA ILE A 407 -9.47 -8.38 21.10
C ILE A 407 -8.49 -9.51 20.75
N ILE A 408 -7.66 -9.30 19.73
CA ILE A 408 -6.88 -10.38 19.10
C ILE A 408 -5.40 -10.02 18.96
N GLY A 409 -4.46 -10.90 19.31
CA GLY A 409 -3.05 -10.69 18.94
C GLY A 409 -2.31 -9.54 19.63
N ASN A 410 -2.92 -8.84 20.59
CA ASN A 410 -2.32 -7.64 21.19
C ASN A 410 -1.21 -7.98 22.19
N LYS A 411 -0.17 -7.16 22.23
CA LYS A 411 0.89 -7.19 23.25
C LYS A 411 0.58 -6.13 24.31
N ILE A 412 0.14 -6.56 25.48
CA ILE A 412 -0.38 -5.70 26.54
C ILE A 412 0.46 -5.89 27.80
N GLY A 413 1.19 -4.87 28.26
CA GLY A 413 1.95 -5.06 29.48
C GLY A 413 2.48 -3.82 30.18
N SER A 414 2.93 -3.99 31.43
CA SER A 414 3.44 -2.90 32.26
C SER A 414 2.45 -1.75 32.48
N ASN A 415 1.14 -1.98 32.35
CA ASN A 415 0.13 -0.96 32.66
C ASN A 415 -0.12 -0.88 34.17
N GLY A 416 -0.43 0.31 34.68
CA GLY A 416 -0.51 0.60 36.12
C GLY A 416 -1.59 -0.17 36.87
N LYS A 417 -2.64 -0.61 36.18
CA LYS A 417 -3.73 -1.45 36.72
C LYS A 417 -3.82 -2.80 36.00
N SER A 418 -4.93 -3.08 35.32
CA SER A 418 -5.14 -4.34 34.62
C SER A 418 -4.63 -4.28 33.19
N GLY A 419 -4.20 -5.42 32.63
CA GLY A 419 -3.96 -5.52 31.19
C GLY A 419 -5.24 -5.24 30.41
N ILE A 420 -6.28 -6.01 30.71
CA ILE A 420 -7.64 -5.83 30.17
C ILE A 420 -8.64 -5.82 31.32
N GLU A 421 -9.46 -4.76 31.42
CA GLU A 421 -10.66 -4.76 32.27
C GLU A 421 -11.91 -4.89 31.40
N VAL A 422 -12.76 -5.87 31.70
CA VAL A 422 -14.01 -6.14 30.99
C VAL A 422 -15.19 -5.95 31.94
N SER A 423 -16.09 -5.03 31.58
CA SER A 423 -17.35 -4.77 32.28
C SER A 423 -18.56 -4.98 31.39
N SER A 424 -18.52 -6.02 30.58
CA SER A 424 -19.50 -6.36 29.55
C SER A 424 -19.47 -7.87 29.22
N SER A 425 -20.32 -8.29 28.28
CA SER A 425 -20.51 -9.69 27.87
C SER A 425 -20.18 -9.94 26.39
N GLU A 426 -20.13 -11.19 25.95
CA GLU A 426 -20.03 -11.57 24.53
C GLU A 426 -18.79 -11.07 23.79
N ASN A 427 -17.72 -10.74 24.51
CA ASN A 427 -16.46 -10.37 23.88
C ASN A 427 -15.60 -11.61 23.60
N MET A 428 -14.80 -11.54 22.53
CA MET A 428 -13.80 -12.54 22.20
C MET A 428 -12.40 -11.98 22.48
N ILE A 429 -11.65 -12.66 23.34
CA ILE A 429 -10.27 -12.29 23.70
C ILE A 429 -9.38 -13.49 23.38
N THR A 430 -8.56 -13.40 22.32
CA THR A 430 -7.73 -14.53 21.89
C THR A 430 -6.39 -14.12 21.26
N GLY A 431 -5.34 -14.92 21.40
CA GLY A 431 -4.03 -14.63 20.82
C GLY A 431 -3.28 -13.47 21.48
N ASN A 432 -3.74 -12.92 22.60
CA ASN A 432 -3.11 -11.76 23.23
C ASN A 432 -1.97 -12.20 24.18
N SER A 433 -0.90 -11.42 24.21
CA SER A 433 0.17 -11.54 25.21
C SER A 433 -0.01 -10.47 26.29
N ILE A 434 -0.40 -10.88 27.49
CA ILE A 434 -0.78 -9.99 28.59
C ILE A 434 0.20 -10.21 29.75
N THR A 435 1.10 -9.25 29.99
CA THR A 435 2.26 -9.47 30.86
C THR A 435 2.56 -8.30 31.80
N SER A 436 3.02 -8.59 33.01
CA SER A 436 3.58 -7.60 33.95
C SER A 436 2.69 -6.38 34.24
N ASN A 437 1.36 -6.52 34.24
CA ASN A 437 0.44 -5.44 34.62
C ASN A 437 0.34 -5.33 36.15
N GLY A 438 0.08 -4.13 36.66
CA GLY A 438 0.22 -3.78 38.07
C GLY A 438 -0.73 -4.48 39.03
N GLU A 439 -1.96 -4.77 38.60
CA GLU A 439 -2.97 -5.43 39.44
C GLU A 439 -3.33 -6.83 38.91
N TYR A 440 -3.88 -6.90 37.68
CA TYR A 440 -4.39 -8.13 37.07
C TYR A 440 -4.03 -8.25 35.59
N GLY A 441 -3.90 -9.47 35.07
CA GLY A 441 -3.87 -9.69 33.63
C GLY A 441 -5.21 -9.30 32.99
N ILE A 442 -6.27 -10.00 33.40
CA ILE A 442 -7.66 -9.74 33.00
C ILE A 442 -8.52 -9.54 34.25
N LEU A 443 -9.18 -8.39 34.37
CA LEU A 443 -10.18 -8.11 35.39
C LEU A 443 -11.58 -8.20 34.78
N LEU A 444 -12.44 -9.07 35.32
CA LEU A 444 -13.85 -9.16 34.94
C LEU A 444 -14.74 -8.56 36.04
N ASN A 445 -15.40 -7.46 35.75
CA ASN A 445 -16.19 -6.68 36.70
C ASN A 445 -17.63 -6.52 36.19
N LEU A 446 -18.64 -7.06 36.89
CA LEU A 446 -20.06 -7.06 36.46
C LEU A 446 -20.37 -7.88 35.18
N SER A 447 -19.51 -8.83 34.79
CA SER A 447 -19.82 -9.70 33.64
C SER A 447 -21.02 -10.60 33.97
N SER A 448 -21.98 -10.68 33.02
CA SER A 448 -23.09 -11.66 32.85
C SER A 448 -24.50 -11.40 33.42
N GLN A 449 -25.19 -10.37 32.94
CA GLN A 449 -26.66 -10.42 32.90
C GLN A 449 -27.18 -11.25 31.70
N GLU A 450 -26.51 -11.19 30.54
CA GLU A 450 -26.78 -12.00 29.34
C GLU A 450 -25.44 -12.34 28.64
N GLY A 451 -25.32 -13.55 28.04
CA GLY A 451 -24.13 -13.98 27.27
C GLY A 451 -22.84 -14.31 28.05
N TRP A 452 -21.87 -14.94 27.37
CA TRP A 452 -20.54 -15.31 27.90
C TRP A 452 -19.41 -14.61 27.13
N ASN A 453 -18.38 -14.11 27.82
CA ASN A 453 -17.12 -13.77 27.15
C ASN A 453 -16.37 -15.07 26.81
N ARG A 454 -15.71 -15.10 25.65
CA ARG A 454 -14.88 -16.21 25.15
C ARG A 454 -13.42 -15.81 25.21
N ILE A 455 -12.66 -16.41 26.12
CA ILE A 455 -11.28 -16.04 26.42
C ILE A 455 -10.40 -17.27 26.28
N TYR A 456 -9.72 -17.45 25.14
CA TYR A 456 -8.93 -18.65 24.87
C TYR A 456 -7.70 -18.33 24.03
N ASN A 457 -6.68 -19.20 24.06
CA ASN A 457 -5.43 -19.05 23.33
C ASN A 457 -4.69 -17.73 23.62
N ASN A 458 -4.69 -17.25 24.88
CA ASN A 458 -3.92 -16.09 25.32
C ASN A 458 -2.70 -16.51 26.14
N TYR A 459 -1.64 -15.71 26.11
CA TYR A 459 -0.47 -15.83 26.97
C TYR A 459 -0.61 -14.89 28.17
N LEU A 460 -0.89 -15.45 29.35
CA LEU A 460 -1.10 -14.70 30.59
C LEU A 460 0.11 -14.88 31.51
N ASN A 461 0.85 -13.79 31.77
CA ASN A 461 2.00 -13.81 32.67
C ASN A 461 2.03 -12.57 33.58
N ASN A 462 1.19 -12.57 34.60
CA ASN A 462 1.06 -11.52 35.62
C ASN A 462 1.04 -12.18 37.00
N THR A 463 1.36 -11.42 38.05
CA THR A 463 1.26 -11.94 39.43
C THR A 463 -0.15 -12.46 39.74
N ASN A 464 -1.18 -11.78 39.25
CA ASN A 464 -2.56 -12.26 39.24
C ASN A 464 -3.09 -12.25 37.80
N ASN A 465 -3.31 -13.41 37.19
CA ASN A 465 -3.73 -13.45 35.77
C ASN A 465 -5.19 -13.12 35.53
N ALA A 466 -6.10 -13.52 36.43
CA ALA A 466 -7.53 -13.27 36.29
C ALA A 466 -8.16 -12.95 37.65
N PHE A 467 -9.08 -12.00 37.69
CA PHE A 467 -9.86 -11.67 38.89
C PHE A 467 -11.30 -11.31 38.54
N PHE A 468 -12.24 -11.65 39.44
CA PHE A 468 -13.68 -11.53 39.21
C PHE A 468 -14.33 -10.68 40.31
N ILE A 469 -15.08 -9.65 39.92
CA ILE A 469 -15.84 -8.78 40.82
C ILE A 469 -17.31 -8.82 40.39
N ASN A 470 -18.21 -9.10 41.34
CA ASN A 470 -19.67 -9.11 41.13
C ASN A 470 -20.12 -9.99 39.94
N GLN A 471 -19.52 -11.17 39.77
CA GLN A 471 -19.86 -12.11 38.70
C GLN A 471 -21.17 -12.85 39.00
N THR A 472 -22.09 -12.85 38.04
CA THR A 472 -23.40 -13.52 38.15
C THR A 472 -23.50 -14.86 37.39
N ARG A 473 -22.63 -15.08 36.39
CA ARG A 473 -22.47 -16.30 35.58
C ARG A 473 -21.01 -16.46 35.11
N PRO A 474 -20.55 -17.69 34.84
CA PRO A 474 -19.19 -17.95 34.37
C PRO A 474 -18.88 -17.47 32.95
N ASN A 475 -17.60 -17.36 32.60
CA ASN A 475 -17.13 -17.13 31.23
C ASN A 475 -16.54 -18.41 30.63
N ILE A 476 -16.33 -18.43 29.30
CA ILE A 476 -15.74 -19.57 28.58
C ILE A 476 -14.25 -19.31 28.41
N TRP A 477 -13.41 -20.24 28.90
CA TRP A 477 -11.95 -20.09 28.94
C TRP A 477 -11.18 -20.97 27.95
N ASN A 478 -11.88 -21.73 27.11
CA ASN A 478 -11.28 -22.60 26.11
C ASN A 478 -12.22 -22.78 24.92
N THR A 479 -11.67 -23.23 23.80
CA THR A 479 -12.43 -23.77 22.66
C THR A 479 -12.38 -25.31 22.68
N GLN A 480 -13.00 -25.96 21.70
CA GLN A 480 -12.74 -27.38 21.44
C GLN A 480 -11.28 -27.58 21.05
N LYS A 481 -10.68 -28.71 21.45
CA LYS A 481 -9.32 -29.05 21.05
C LYS A 481 -9.29 -29.30 19.54
N VAL A 482 -8.68 -28.38 18.79
CA VAL A 482 -8.58 -28.44 17.33
C VAL A 482 -7.12 -28.35 16.90
N LEU A 483 -6.75 -29.03 15.81
CA LEU A 483 -5.41 -28.95 15.24
C LEU A 483 -5.13 -27.51 14.78
N GLY A 484 -3.94 -27.01 15.10
CA GLY A 484 -3.47 -25.67 14.74
C GLY A 484 -2.53 -25.07 15.76
N THR A 485 -1.58 -24.25 15.30
CA THR A 485 -0.58 -23.61 16.16
C THR A 485 -1.23 -22.70 17.19
N ASN A 486 -0.92 -22.93 18.48
CA ASN A 486 -1.39 -22.10 19.58
C ASN A 486 -0.40 -20.98 19.95
N ILE A 487 -0.78 -20.10 20.90
CA ILE A 487 -0.03 -18.90 21.31
C ILE A 487 1.36 -19.19 21.91
N VAL A 488 1.62 -20.44 22.32
CA VAL A 488 2.93 -20.89 22.81
C VAL A 488 3.66 -21.81 21.81
N GLY A 489 3.15 -21.92 20.59
CA GLY A 489 3.75 -22.68 19.50
C GLY A 489 3.39 -24.18 19.48
N GLY A 490 2.51 -24.65 20.37
CA GLY A 490 2.06 -26.04 20.40
C GLY A 490 1.07 -26.39 19.28
N PRO A 491 0.85 -27.69 18.98
CA PRO A 491 0.15 -28.16 17.78
C PRO A 491 -1.38 -28.12 17.84
N TYR A 492 -1.97 -27.90 19.02
CA TYR A 492 -3.42 -27.82 19.20
C TYR A 492 -3.83 -26.50 19.85
N ARG A 493 -4.91 -25.90 19.35
CA ARG A 493 -5.61 -24.80 20.01
C ARG A 493 -6.66 -25.36 20.96
N GLY A 494 -6.75 -24.78 22.15
CA GLY A 494 -7.66 -25.21 23.21
C GLY A 494 -7.93 -24.07 24.18
N GLY A 495 -7.18 -24.05 25.29
CA GLY A 495 -7.29 -23.07 26.38
C GLY A 495 -6.25 -21.95 26.32
N ASN A 496 -5.90 -21.39 27.47
CA ASN A 496 -4.90 -20.34 27.63
C ASN A 496 -3.61 -20.86 28.26
N TYR A 497 -2.53 -20.09 28.14
CA TYR A 497 -1.28 -20.35 28.84
C TYR A 497 -1.20 -19.50 30.11
N TRP A 498 -1.19 -20.15 31.28
CA TRP A 498 -1.26 -19.56 32.61
C TRP A 498 0.10 -19.57 33.31
N ALA A 499 0.91 -18.54 33.08
CA ALA A 499 2.22 -18.36 33.69
C ALA A 499 2.21 -17.32 34.81
N THR A 500 3.21 -17.38 35.70
CA THR A 500 3.51 -16.30 36.64
C THR A 500 4.98 -15.90 36.51
N PRO A 501 5.34 -14.64 36.84
CA PRO A 501 6.72 -14.16 36.65
C PRO A 501 7.78 -14.93 37.45
N ASP A 502 7.40 -15.57 38.55
CA ASP A 502 8.26 -16.41 39.41
C ASP A 502 8.40 -17.86 38.90
N GLY A 503 7.73 -18.22 37.81
CA GLY A 503 7.80 -19.56 37.22
C GLY A 503 6.85 -20.58 37.85
N ALA A 504 5.97 -20.16 38.77
CA ALA A 504 5.07 -21.05 39.51
C ALA A 504 3.67 -21.17 38.88
N GLY A 505 3.46 -20.66 37.67
CA GLY A 505 2.15 -20.67 37.01
C GLY A 505 1.69 -22.08 36.67
N PHE A 506 0.38 -22.30 36.63
CA PHE A 506 -0.21 -23.61 36.37
C PHE A 506 0.34 -24.26 35.09
N SER A 507 0.35 -23.52 33.98
CA SER A 507 0.84 -24.03 32.70
C SER A 507 2.34 -24.30 32.66
N GLN A 508 3.11 -23.69 33.58
CA GLN A 508 4.56 -23.91 33.71
C GLN A 508 4.87 -25.19 34.49
N LEU A 509 3.93 -25.67 35.31
CA LEU A 509 4.14 -26.80 36.22
C LEU A 509 3.25 -28.03 35.91
N CYS A 510 2.23 -27.89 35.07
CA CYS A 510 1.31 -28.98 34.77
C CYS A 510 2.01 -30.15 34.02
N GLU A 511 1.42 -31.34 34.15
CA GLU A 511 1.81 -32.51 33.38
C GLU A 511 1.11 -32.52 32.01
N ASP A 512 1.86 -32.93 30.99
CA ASP A 512 1.38 -33.30 29.65
C ASP A 512 2.01 -34.65 29.30
N VAL A 513 1.33 -35.71 29.72
CA VAL A 513 1.78 -37.10 29.59
C VAL A 513 1.75 -37.53 28.13
N ASN A 514 0.75 -37.06 27.39
CA ASN A 514 0.49 -37.46 26.01
C ASN A 514 1.32 -36.64 24.99
N ARG A 515 1.93 -35.53 25.43
CA ARG A 515 2.81 -34.61 24.69
C ARG A 515 2.14 -33.87 23.54
N ASP A 516 0.88 -33.53 23.70
CA ASP A 516 0.11 -32.76 22.71
C ASP A 516 0.21 -31.24 22.91
N GLY A 517 0.94 -30.76 23.93
CA GLY A 517 1.09 -29.36 24.25
C GLY A 517 -0.07 -28.76 25.07
N ILE A 518 -0.94 -29.61 25.63
CA ILE A 518 -2.05 -29.26 26.52
C ILE A 518 -1.86 -29.99 27.85
N CYS A 519 -2.06 -29.29 28.96
CA CYS A 519 -2.09 -29.90 30.29
C CYS A 519 -3.20 -30.95 30.36
N ASP A 520 -2.89 -32.15 30.88
CA ASP A 520 -3.91 -33.19 31.06
C ASP A 520 -4.95 -32.82 32.15
N ALA A 521 -4.60 -31.90 33.05
CA ALA A 521 -5.50 -31.37 34.08
C ALA A 521 -6.10 -30.00 33.67
N ALA A 522 -7.41 -29.87 33.85
CA ALA A 522 -8.10 -28.59 33.69
C ALA A 522 -7.70 -27.59 34.80
N TYR A 523 -7.68 -26.30 34.47
CA TYR A 523 -7.31 -25.23 35.40
C TYR A 523 -8.53 -24.49 35.96
N GLN A 524 -8.76 -24.61 37.27
CA GLN A 524 -9.84 -23.92 37.98
C GLN A 524 -9.44 -22.49 38.33
N ILE A 525 -9.97 -21.53 37.58
CA ILE A 525 -9.63 -20.09 37.71
C ILE A 525 -10.52 -19.42 38.77
N GLY A 526 -11.78 -19.86 38.87
CA GLY A 526 -12.76 -19.35 39.82
C GLY A 526 -14.03 -20.20 39.82
N ILE A 527 -15.01 -19.87 40.66
CA ILE A 527 -16.27 -20.64 40.74
C ILE A 527 -16.95 -20.64 39.36
N GLY A 528 -17.16 -21.83 38.79
CA GLY A 528 -17.74 -22.03 37.45
C GLY A 528 -16.86 -21.62 36.27
N ASN A 529 -15.69 -21.02 36.49
CA ASN A 529 -14.75 -20.60 35.46
C ASN A 529 -13.60 -21.60 35.39
N LEU A 530 -13.65 -22.49 34.40
CA LEU A 530 -12.69 -23.57 34.20
C LEU A 530 -12.11 -23.49 32.78
N ASP A 531 -10.79 -23.60 32.67
CA ASP A 531 -10.11 -23.84 31.40
C ASP A 531 -9.86 -25.35 31.26
N TYR A 532 -10.60 -26.01 30.36
CA TYR A 532 -10.51 -27.46 30.17
C TYR A 532 -9.27 -27.91 29.40
N PHE A 533 -8.61 -27.00 28.67
CA PHE A 533 -7.46 -27.33 27.83
C PHE A 533 -6.30 -26.35 28.04
N PRO A 534 -5.79 -26.15 29.27
CA PRO A 534 -4.72 -25.19 29.52
C PRO A 534 -3.48 -25.57 28.70
N LEU A 535 -2.85 -24.59 28.06
CA LEU A 535 -1.69 -24.86 27.20
C LEU A 535 -0.45 -25.10 28.07
N THR A 536 0.52 -25.88 27.58
CA THR A 536 1.82 -26.04 28.25
C THR A 536 3.00 -26.02 27.28
N LEU A 537 4.17 -25.69 27.82
CA LEU A 537 5.46 -25.82 27.14
C LEU A 537 6.18 -27.12 27.50
N ASN A 538 5.61 -27.95 28.40
CA ASN A 538 6.24 -29.19 28.84
C ASN A 538 6.13 -30.27 27.76
N ALA A 539 7.28 -30.85 27.41
CA ALA A 539 7.46 -32.02 26.52
C ALA A 539 7.12 -31.89 25.01
N PHE A 540 6.93 -30.67 24.50
CA PHE A 540 7.07 -30.34 23.08
C PHE A 540 8.51 -29.87 22.80
N ASP A 541 9.09 -30.16 21.62
CA ASP A 541 10.31 -29.48 21.14
C ASP A 541 9.87 -28.31 20.23
N PRO A 542 9.68 -27.10 20.78
CA PRO A 542 9.03 -25.98 20.10
C PRO A 542 9.91 -25.30 19.05
N THR A 543 11.16 -25.73 18.88
CA THR A 543 12.09 -25.02 17.98
C THR A 543 12.07 -25.67 16.60
N PRO A 544 11.71 -24.95 15.52
CA PRO A 544 11.78 -25.50 14.17
C PRO A 544 13.23 -25.90 13.82
N LEU A 545 13.42 -27.11 13.28
CA LEU A 545 14.70 -27.50 12.70
C LEU A 545 14.86 -26.79 11.34
N SER A 546 15.91 -25.97 11.20
CA SER A 546 16.28 -25.36 9.93
C SER A 546 17.72 -25.74 9.57
N ILE A 547 17.95 -25.94 8.26
CA ILE A 547 19.27 -26.14 7.66
C ILE A 547 19.45 -25.18 6.50
N THR A 548 20.64 -24.62 6.33
CA THR A 548 20.95 -23.61 5.31
C THR A 548 22.33 -23.86 4.71
N PHE A 549 22.52 -23.60 3.41
CA PHE A 549 23.86 -23.60 2.82
C PHE A 549 24.70 -22.45 3.38
N THR A 550 25.98 -22.73 3.63
CA THR A 550 26.98 -21.73 4.02
C THR A 550 27.58 -21.04 2.79
N GLU A 551 28.34 -19.97 3.02
CA GLU A 551 29.10 -19.23 2.00
C GLU A 551 30.14 -20.08 1.25
N ASN A 552 30.55 -21.23 1.82
CA ASN A 552 31.50 -22.14 1.19
C ASN A 552 30.86 -23.00 0.08
N SER A 553 29.53 -23.02 -0.02
CA SER A 553 28.81 -23.76 -1.07
C SER A 553 28.54 -22.87 -2.28
N PRO A 554 28.74 -23.34 -3.53
CA PRO A 554 28.30 -22.61 -4.70
C PRO A 554 26.82 -22.21 -4.61
N SER A 555 26.54 -20.99 -5.06
CA SER A 555 25.17 -20.54 -5.30
C SER A 555 24.56 -21.32 -6.46
N ASP A 556 23.23 -21.40 -6.52
CA ASP A 556 22.55 -21.99 -7.68
C ASP A 556 22.95 -21.28 -8.98
N GLY A 557 23.10 -22.05 -10.06
CA GLY A 557 23.52 -21.58 -11.38
C GLY A 557 24.99 -21.16 -11.52
N SER A 558 25.84 -21.29 -10.49
CA SER A 558 27.23 -20.81 -10.52
C SER A 558 28.08 -21.44 -11.63
N ILE A 559 28.99 -20.69 -12.25
CA ILE A 559 29.99 -21.16 -13.21
C ILE A 559 31.36 -21.17 -12.56
N VAL A 560 31.94 -22.36 -12.32
CA VAL A 560 33.22 -22.51 -11.63
C VAL A 560 34.34 -22.90 -12.62
N PRO A 561 35.47 -22.16 -12.66
CA PRO A 561 36.60 -22.46 -13.54
C PRO A 561 37.59 -23.45 -12.88
N GLN A 562 37.04 -24.47 -12.22
CA GLN A 562 37.80 -25.46 -11.44
C GLN A 562 37.12 -26.82 -11.49
N ASP A 563 37.91 -27.87 -11.31
CA ASP A 563 37.50 -29.27 -11.41
C ASP A 563 36.91 -29.83 -10.10
N HIS A 564 36.60 -28.99 -9.12
CA HIS A 564 36.09 -29.44 -7.83
C HIS A 564 35.02 -28.51 -7.25
N ILE A 565 34.12 -29.07 -6.44
CA ILE A 565 33.00 -28.37 -5.81
C ILE A 565 32.90 -28.79 -4.35
N PHE A 566 32.86 -27.79 -3.47
CA PHE A 566 32.66 -27.96 -2.03
C PHE A 566 31.25 -27.51 -1.66
N VAL A 567 30.53 -28.30 -0.85
CA VAL A 567 29.18 -28.00 -0.36
C VAL A 567 29.16 -28.17 1.15
N GLU A 568 28.66 -27.17 1.87
CA GLU A 568 28.59 -27.13 3.32
C GLU A 568 27.28 -26.48 3.79
N ILE A 569 26.58 -27.15 4.70
CA ILE A 569 25.36 -26.63 5.36
C ILE A 569 25.61 -26.34 6.84
N SER A 570 24.84 -25.40 7.39
CA SER A 570 24.70 -25.15 8.82
C SER A 570 23.28 -25.48 9.29
N SER A 571 23.10 -25.84 10.55
CA SER A 571 21.80 -26.20 11.12
C SER A 571 21.53 -25.53 12.46
N SER A 572 20.27 -25.15 12.69
CA SER A 572 19.84 -24.51 13.95
C SER A 572 20.06 -25.42 15.16
N LYS A 573 19.90 -26.74 14.96
CA LYS A 573 20.12 -27.80 15.95
C LYS A 573 21.21 -28.77 15.54
N ARG A 574 21.66 -29.62 16.46
CA ARG A 574 22.57 -30.73 16.15
C ARG A 574 21.83 -31.77 15.31
N LEU A 575 22.41 -32.17 14.18
CA LEU A 575 21.85 -33.21 13.33
C LEU A 575 22.37 -34.60 13.73
N SER A 576 21.47 -35.57 13.70
CA SER A 576 21.81 -36.99 13.77
C SER A 576 22.37 -37.50 12.43
N ARG A 577 21.91 -36.93 11.31
CA ARG A 577 22.32 -37.29 9.94
C ARG A 577 22.14 -36.12 8.96
N ALA A 578 23.07 -35.96 8.00
CA ALA A 578 22.86 -35.16 6.80
C ALA A 578 23.29 -35.91 5.53
N MET A 579 22.54 -35.74 4.43
CA MET A 579 22.79 -36.39 3.13
C MET A 579 22.66 -35.38 2.01
N ILE A 580 23.58 -35.39 1.05
CA ILE A 580 23.50 -34.62 -0.18
C ILE A 580 23.04 -35.52 -1.32
N GLU A 581 22.01 -35.12 -2.03
CA GLU A 581 21.54 -35.72 -3.27
C GLU A 581 22.29 -35.04 -4.43
N TRP A 582 23.37 -35.65 -4.94
CA TRP A 582 24.19 -35.15 -6.04
C TRP A 582 23.78 -35.81 -7.36
N ASN A 583 23.26 -35.05 -8.33
CA ASN A 583 22.71 -35.54 -9.61
C ASN A 583 21.71 -36.69 -9.44
N GLY A 584 20.82 -36.59 -8.44
CA GLY A 584 19.83 -37.63 -8.11
C GLY A 584 20.40 -38.82 -7.33
N GLN A 585 21.67 -38.79 -6.92
CA GLN A 585 22.27 -39.82 -6.08
C GLN A 585 22.55 -39.32 -4.66
N ASN A 586 22.01 -40.04 -3.69
CA ASN A 586 22.16 -39.74 -2.27
C ASN A 586 23.52 -40.18 -1.71
N VAL A 587 24.30 -39.22 -1.22
CA VAL A 587 25.62 -39.38 -0.60
C VAL A 587 25.58 -38.82 0.83
N THR A 588 26.29 -39.44 1.76
CA THR A 588 26.34 -38.95 3.15
C THR A 588 27.35 -37.81 3.28
N MET A 589 26.97 -36.72 3.94
CA MET A 589 27.89 -35.61 4.23
C MET A 589 28.74 -35.89 5.46
N THR A 590 29.82 -35.15 5.64
CA THR A 590 30.73 -35.26 6.78
C THR A 590 30.38 -34.20 7.83
N PRO A 591 30.10 -34.57 9.10
CA PRO A 591 29.81 -33.59 10.15
C PRO A 591 31.08 -32.93 10.69
N ASP A 592 30.94 -31.69 11.14
CA ASP A 592 31.88 -31.06 12.05
C ASP A 592 31.79 -31.65 13.47
N LYS A 593 32.63 -31.19 14.40
CA LYS A 593 32.63 -31.68 15.80
C LYS A 593 31.31 -31.40 16.52
N THR A 594 30.62 -30.32 16.17
CA THR A 594 29.35 -29.94 16.82
C THR A 594 28.14 -30.69 16.25
N ARG A 595 28.29 -31.25 15.04
CA ARG A 595 27.21 -31.78 14.17
C ARG A 595 26.17 -30.74 13.80
N LYS A 596 26.52 -29.45 13.88
CA LYS A 596 25.71 -28.35 13.36
C LYS A 596 26.14 -27.91 11.96
N THR A 597 27.34 -28.32 11.53
CA THR A 597 27.82 -28.04 10.18
C THR A 597 28.17 -29.36 9.51
N TRP A 598 27.80 -29.52 8.23
CA TRP A 598 28.07 -30.74 7.46
C TRP A 598 28.58 -30.38 6.09
N SER A 599 29.65 -31.02 5.63
CA SER A 599 30.30 -30.71 4.36
C SER A 599 30.52 -31.92 3.46
N PHE A 600 30.68 -31.65 2.17
CA PHE A 600 30.91 -32.59 1.09
C PHE A 600 31.83 -31.93 0.06
N ASN A 601 32.87 -32.63 -0.41
CA ASN A 601 33.79 -32.12 -1.42
C ASN A 601 33.93 -33.16 -2.54
N ILE A 602 33.79 -32.75 -3.79
CA ILE A 602 33.95 -33.59 -4.97
C ILE A 602 34.97 -32.96 -5.92
N THR A 603 35.92 -33.75 -6.43
CA THR A 603 37.05 -33.29 -7.27
C THR A 603 37.11 -34.10 -8.58
N GLY A 604 37.84 -33.60 -9.59
CA GLY A 604 38.01 -34.27 -10.88
C GLY A 604 36.78 -34.19 -11.79
N LEU A 605 35.98 -33.13 -11.66
CA LEU A 605 34.81 -32.86 -12.48
C LEU A 605 35.22 -32.41 -13.88
N SER A 606 34.54 -32.94 -14.90
CA SER A 606 34.63 -32.44 -16.28
C SER A 606 33.72 -31.23 -16.48
N GLU A 607 33.94 -30.49 -17.57
CA GLU A 607 33.01 -29.43 -17.99
C GLU A 607 31.58 -30.00 -18.14
N GLY A 608 30.60 -29.27 -17.63
CA GLY A 608 29.21 -29.72 -17.57
C GLY A 608 28.46 -29.16 -16.36
N THR A 609 27.15 -29.38 -16.33
CA THR A 609 26.25 -28.93 -15.26
C THR A 609 25.94 -30.07 -14.29
N TYR A 610 26.01 -29.80 -13.00
CA TYR A 610 25.74 -30.73 -11.89
C TYR A 610 24.65 -30.13 -10.99
N SER A 611 23.82 -30.94 -10.34
CA SER A 611 22.76 -30.54 -9.40
C SER A 611 22.94 -31.17 -8.01
N PHE A 612 22.52 -30.47 -6.95
CA PHE A 612 22.61 -30.97 -5.58
C PHE A 612 21.52 -30.45 -4.63
N LYS A 613 21.08 -31.25 -3.66
CA LYS A 613 20.14 -30.90 -2.57
C LYS A 613 20.58 -31.55 -1.26
N VAL A 614 20.38 -30.94 -0.10
CA VAL A 614 20.78 -31.53 1.20
C VAL A 614 19.59 -31.83 2.11
N TRP A 615 19.56 -33.01 2.70
CA TRP A 615 18.58 -33.47 3.69
C TRP A 615 19.22 -33.56 5.08
N GLY A 616 18.58 -33.00 6.10
CA GLY A 616 19.05 -33.01 7.49
C GLY A 616 18.02 -33.61 8.44
N LYS A 617 18.48 -34.44 9.39
CA LYS A 617 17.67 -35.05 10.44
C LYS A 617 18.19 -34.66 11.82
N ASP A 618 17.36 -34.14 12.72
CA ASP A 618 17.77 -33.91 14.11
C ASP A 618 17.75 -35.19 14.95
N PHE A 619 18.04 -35.06 16.26
CA PHE A 619 17.99 -36.19 17.21
C PHE A 619 16.57 -36.50 17.73
N ALA A 620 15.61 -35.61 17.53
CA ALA A 620 14.20 -35.85 17.85
C ALA A 620 13.48 -36.65 16.74
N GLY A 621 14.09 -36.74 15.57
CA GLY A 621 13.60 -37.52 14.44
C GLY A 621 13.07 -36.68 13.28
N ASN A 622 13.06 -35.36 13.42
CA ASN A 622 12.51 -34.43 12.45
C ASN A 622 13.45 -34.31 11.24
N TRP A 623 12.88 -34.38 10.04
CA TRP A 623 13.59 -34.16 8.78
C TRP A 623 13.30 -32.77 8.23
N THR A 624 14.29 -32.18 7.59
CA THR A 624 14.15 -30.99 6.75
C THR A 624 15.11 -31.10 5.57
N ALA A 625 14.93 -30.26 4.56
CA ALA A 625 15.77 -30.23 3.37
C ALA A 625 16.10 -28.78 2.97
N THR A 626 17.24 -28.59 2.32
CA THR A 626 17.56 -27.36 1.59
C THR A 626 16.80 -27.30 0.27
N GLU A 627 16.90 -26.18 -0.42
CA GLU A 627 16.63 -26.08 -1.86
C GLU A 627 17.58 -26.96 -2.69
N THR A 628 17.20 -27.25 -3.93
CA THR A 628 18.07 -27.85 -4.95
C THR A 628 18.85 -26.76 -5.67
N ARG A 629 20.16 -26.94 -5.88
CA ARG A 629 21.03 -26.03 -6.63
C ARG A 629 21.69 -26.74 -7.81
N THR A 630 22.14 -25.98 -8.79
CA THR A 630 22.88 -26.40 -9.98
C THR A 630 24.18 -25.60 -10.11
N VAL A 631 25.19 -26.18 -10.76
CA VAL A 631 26.52 -25.59 -10.88
C VAL A 631 27.19 -26.10 -12.15
N ARG A 632 27.76 -25.20 -12.95
CA ARG A 632 28.44 -25.50 -14.22
C ARG A 632 29.95 -25.39 -14.06
N VAL A 633 30.67 -26.44 -14.41
CA VAL A 633 32.13 -26.41 -14.58
C VAL A 633 32.45 -25.97 -16.01
N ASP A 634 33.26 -24.93 -16.17
CA ASP A 634 33.68 -24.38 -17.48
C ASP A 634 35.07 -23.76 -17.35
N PHE A 635 36.07 -24.30 -18.05
CA PHE A 635 37.46 -23.84 -17.95
C PHE A 635 37.78 -22.71 -18.94
N SER A 636 36.87 -22.39 -19.85
CA SER A 636 37.06 -21.38 -20.90
C SER A 636 36.78 -19.94 -20.43
N VAL A 637 36.17 -19.79 -19.25
CA VAL A 637 35.86 -18.50 -18.64
C VAL A 637 37.07 -17.89 -17.94
N THR A 638 37.15 -16.56 -17.91
CA THR A 638 38.29 -15.85 -17.30
C THR A 638 38.02 -15.56 -15.81
N PRO A 639 38.83 -16.08 -14.86
CA PRO A 639 38.63 -15.82 -13.44
C PRO A 639 39.03 -14.38 -13.06
N ILE A 640 38.26 -13.78 -12.17
CA ILE A 640 38.52 -12.48 -11.54
C ILE A 640 38.59 -12.69 -10.02
N ASP A 641 39.71 -12.33 -9.42
CA ASP A 641 39.98 -12.53 -7.99
C ASP A 641 40.43 -11.23 -7.29
N SER A 642 40.45 -10.11 -8.00
CA SER A 642 40.82 -8.80 -7.50
C SER A 642 40.21 -7.72 -8.40
N CYS A 643 40.20 -6.47 -7.94
CA CYS A 643 39.69 -5.35 -8.74
C CYS A 643 40.42 -5.27 -10.09
N ALA A 644 39.67 -5.21 -11.19
CA ALA A 644 40.18 -5.38 -12.54
C ALA A 644 39.43 -4.52 -13.58
N ALA A 645 40.14 -4.13 -14.64
CA ALA A 645 39.56 -3.50 -15.82
C ALA A 645 39.43 -4.53 -16.96
N ILE A 646 38.20 -4.74 -17.44
CA ILE A 646 37.85 -5.71 -18.48
C ILE A 646 37.81 -5.01 -19.82
N ALA A 647 38.90 -5.12 -20.59
CA ALA A 647 39.08 -4.41 -21.86
C ALA A 647 38.79 -5.24 -23.12
N GLN A 648 38.35 -6.49 -22.98
CA GLN A 648 38.03 -7.38 -24.10
C GLN A 648 36.68 -8.08 -23.90
N PRO A 649 35.89 -8.33 -24.97
CA PRO A 649 34.68 -9.13 -24.90
C PRO A 649 34.98 -10.55 -24.41
N GLY A 650 34.05 -11.20 -23.72
CA GLY A 650 34.25 -12.56 -23.21
C GLY A 650 33.42 -12.88 -21.97
N VAL A 651 33.61 -14.10 -21.44
CA VAL A 651 32.97 -14.57 -20.22
C VAL A 651 33.97 -14.53 -19.07
N TYR A 652 33.58 -13.89 -17.97
CA TYR A 652 34.36 -13.67 -16.77
C TYR A 652 33.61 -14.19 -15.55
N VAL A 653 34.34 -14.71 -14.56
CA VAL A 653 33.74 -15.23 -13.32
C VAL A 653 34.47 -14.73 -12.09
N LEU A 654 33.76 -14.26 -11.06
CA LEU A 654 34.37 -14.07 -9.73
C LEU A 654 34.61 -15.45 -9.11
N VAL A 655 35.80 -15.63 -8.54
CA VAL A 655 36.20 -16.91 -7.90
C VAL A 655 36.43 -16.78 -6.39
N LYS A 656 36.39 -15.56 -5.86
CA LYS A 656 36.45 -15.26 -4.44
C LYS A 656 35.90 -13.86 -4.18
N ASP A 657 35.59 -13.58 -2.91
CA ASP A 657 35.21 -12.25 -2.47
C ASP A 657 36.39 -11.26 -2.57
N ILE A 658 36.10 -10.06 -3.06
CA ILE A 658 37.02 -8.93 -3.08
C ILE A 658 36.61 -7.99 -1.95
N LEU A 659 37.31 -8.04 -0.82
CA LEU A 659 36.91 -7.33 0.40
C LEU A 659 37.72 -6.07 0.67
N SER A 660 37.08 -5.07 1.29
CA SER A 660 37.71 -3.86 1.83
C SER A 660 38.62 -3.10 0.85
N SER A 661 38.16 -2.95 -0.40
CA SER A 661 38.92 -2.24 -1.43
C SER A 661 38.89 -0.71 -1.26
N ASP A 662 40.03 -0.08 -1.51
CA ASP A 662 40.23 1.38 -1.45
C ASP A 662 40.22 2.05 -2.84
N THR A 663 39.89 1.30 -3.90
CA THR A 663 39.93 1.83 -5.27
C THR A 663 38.76 2.77 -5.56
N SER A 664 38.93 3.68 -6.52
CA SER A 664 37.85 4.55 -6.98
C SER A 664 36.78 3.80 -7.78
N ALA A 665 37.16 2.70 -8.43
CA ALA A 665 36.26 1.72 -9.01
C ALA A 665 36.92 0.33 -8.92
N CYS A 666 36.19 -0.72 -8.56
CA CYS A 666 36.79 -2.06 -8.45
C CYS A 666 36.76 -2.81 -9.78
N ILE A 667 35.58 -3.11 -10.31
CA ILE A 667 35.43 -3.76 -11.61
C ILE A 667 35.06 -2.69 -12.64
N ILE A 668 35.84 -2.56 -13.72
CA ILE A 668 35.62 -1.54 -14.76
C ILE A 668 35.43 -2.24 -16.11
N ILE A 669 34.26 -2.07 -16.73
CA ILE A 669 33.97 -2.64 -18.05
C ILE A 669 34.37 -1.65 -19.15
N LEU A 670 35.42 -2.01 -19.88
CA LEU A 670 36.03 -1.24 -20.96
C LEU A 670 35.67 -1.72 -22.37
N SER A 671 34.90 -2.81 -22.50
CA SER A 671 34.48 -3.39 -23.79
C SER A 671 33.00 -3.78 -23.79
N ASP A 672 32.36 -3.72 -24.97
CA ASP A 672 31.07 -4.39 -25.21
C ASP A 672 31.24 -5.92 -25.21
N GLY A 673 30.14 -6.67 -25.16
CA GLY A 673 30.16 -8.15 -25.27
C GLY A 673 30.76 -8.86 -24.06
N VAL A 674 30.73 -8.23 -22.88
CA VAL A 674 31.24 -8.79 -21.62
C VAL A 674 30.12 -9.48 -20.85
N LYS A 675 30.35 -10.75 -20.46
CA LYS A 675 29.47 -11.49 -19.55
C LYS A 675 30.24 -11.77 -18.26
N LEU A 676 29.82 -11.20 -17.13
CA LEU A 676 30.47 -11.35 -15.84
C LEU A 676 29.52 -12.07 -14.86
N PHE A 677 29.93 -13.25 -14.38
CA PHE A 677 29.17 -14.04 -13.40
C PHE A 677 29.88 -14.00 -12.04
N GLY A 678 29.19 -13.58 -10.98
CA GLY A 678 29.80 -13.46 -9.67
C GLY A 678 29.73 -14.71 -8.80
N ASN A 679 28.95 -15.73 -9.17
CA ASN A 679 28.73 -16.95 -8.38
C ASN A 679 28.28 -16.72 -6.92
N GLY A 680 27.71 -15.54 -6.63
CA GLY A 680 27.32 -15.11 -5.30
C GLY A 680 28.42 -14.42 -4.49
N HIS A 681 29.61 -14.22 -5.06
CA HIS A 681 30.73 -13.55 -4.40
C HIS A 681 30.49 -12.06 -4.17
N THR A 682 31.14 -11.55 -3.13
CA THR A 682 31.03 -10.16 -2.68
C THR A 682 32.17 -9.30 -3.20
N VAL A 683 31.83 -8.11 -3.71
CA VAL A 683 32.74 -7.00 -4.01
C VAL A 683 32.46 -5.89 -3.00
N GLU A 684 33.30 -5.75 -1.99
CA GLU A 684 33.13 -4.84 -0.86
C GLU A 684 34.17 -3.70 -0.85
N GLY A 685 33.70 -2.46 -0.66
CA GLY A 685 34.53 -1.26 -0.52
C GLY A 685 34.72 -0.79 0.93
N ARG A 686 35.14 0.47 1.10
CA ARG A 686 35.24 1.17 2.41
C ARG A 686 34.38 2.42 2.55
N SER A 687 33.34 2.54 1.74
CA SER A 687 32.41 3.68 1.68
C SER A 687 33.10 5.01 1.37
N LEU A 688 34.20 4.96 0.58
CA LEU A 688 34.91 6.16 0.12
C LEU A 688 34.01 6.97 -0.81
N MET A 689 34.00 8.30 -0.67
CA MET A 689 33.19 9.18 -1.50
C MET A 689 33.52 8.99 -2.99
N TYR A 690 32.49 8.91 -3.84
CA TYR A 690 32.59 8.64 -5.29
C TYR A 690 33.20 7.29 -5.69
N SER A 691 33.38 6.32 -4.79
CA SER A 691 33.84 4.96 -5.14
C SER A 691 32.76 4.10 -5.81
N LYS A 692 33.15 3.16 -6.69
CA LYS A 692 32.22 2.25 -7.39
C LYS A 692 32.62 0.77 -7.26
N GLY A 693 31.66 -0.11 -6.96
CA GLY A 693 31.91 -1.55 -7.01
C GLY A 693 32.09 -2.03 -8.45
N LEU A 694 31.14 -1.67 -9.31
CA LEU A 694 31.18 -1.91 -10.75
C LEU A 694 30.96 -0.60 -11.52
N LEU A 695 31.78 -0.35 -12.53
CA LEU A 695 31.68 0.79 -13.44
C LEU A 695 31.54 0.31 -14.88
N ILE A 696 30.44 0.70 -15.54
CA ILE A 696 30.21 0.52 -16.98
C ILE A 696 30.00 1.91 -17.56
N SER A 697 30.82 2.34 -18.52
CA SER A 697 30.78 3.73 -19.01
C SER A 697 31.13 3.83 -20.50
N ASP A 698 30.40 4.62 -21.29
CA ASP A 698 30.66 4.89 -22.72
C ASP A 698 30.65 3.62 -23.61
N ARG A 699 29.60 2.80 -23.54
CA ARG A 699 29.47 1.50 -24.23
C ARG A 699 28.25 1.46 -25.16
N GLY A 700 28.31 0.73 -26.27
CA GLY A 700 27.20 0.74 -27.23
C GLY A 700 27.24 -0.22 -28.43
N SER A 701 26.04 -0.69 -28.78
CA SER A 701 25.57 -1.53 -29.91
C SER A 701 26.35 -2.77 -30.40
N ASN A 702 27.65 -2.95 -30.10
CA ASN A 702 28.46 -4.04 -30.69
C ASN A 702 28.52 -5.33 -29.86
N GLY A 703 27.67 -5.47 -28.83
CA GLY A 703 27.53 -6.70 -28.05
C GLY A 703 26.84 -6.44 -26.71
N GLU A 704 26.03 -7.39 -26.26
CA GLU A 704 25.33 -7.29 -24.97
C GLU A 704 26.32 -7.41 -23.79
N ILE A 705 26.10 -6.61 -22.74
CA ILE A 705 26.82 -6.73 -21.48
C ILE A 705 25.91 -7.45 -20.48
N VAL A 706 26.34 -8.55 -19.88
CA VAL A 706 25.55 -9.33 -18.92
C VAL A 706 26.30 -9.43 -17.61
N ILE A 707 25.71 -9.01 -16.49
CA ILE A 707 26.26 -9.14 -15.16
C ILE A 707 25.29 -9.97 -14.33
N LYS A 708 25.76 -11.05 -13.72
CA LYS A 708 24.88 -11.98 -13.02
C LYS A 708 25.42 -12.47 -11.67
N ASN A 709 24.56 -12.57 -10.66
CA ASN A 709 24.84 -13.23 -9.38
C ASN A 709 26.07 -12.67 -8.64
N ILE A 710 26.07 -11.35 -8.37
CA ILE A 710 27.18 -10.65 -7.69
C ILE A 710 26.63 -9.84 -6.51
N ARG A 711 27.36 -9.84 -5.38
CA ARG A 711 27.04 -8.99 -4.22
C ARG A 711 27.94 -7.75 -4.18
N PHE A 712 27.38 -6.56 -3.97
CA PHE A 712 28.13 -5.30 -3.83
C PHE A 712 27.81 -4.62 -2.50
N SER A 713 28.83 -4.24 -1.73
CA SER A 713 28.61 -3.55 -0.45
C SER A 713 29.67 -2.52 -0.08
N LYS A 714 29.31 -1.55 0.77
CA LYS A 714 30.22 -0.49 1.26
C LYS A 714 30.89 0.31 0.14
N TRP A 715 30.17 0.63 -0.93
CA TRP A 715 30.60 1.56 -1.98
C TRP A 715 29.81 2.87 -1.91
N TYR A 716 30.32 3.95 -2.52
CA TYR A 716 29.46 5.11 -2.79
C TYR A 716 28.41 4.77 -3.85
N THR A 717 28.74 3.95 -4.83
CA THR A 717 27.75 3.36 -5.73
C THR A 717 28.10 1.89 -5.95
N GLY A 718 27.22 0.96 -5.60
CA GLY A 718 27.46 -0.46 -5.82
C GLY A 718 27.74 -0.72 -7.30
N ILE A 719 26.83 -0.27 -8.17
CA ILE A 719 26.95 -0.37 -9.62
C ILE A 719 26.63 0.97 -10.28
N TYR A 720 27.55 1.48 -11.11
CA TYR A 720 27.36 2.70 -11.88
C TYR A 720 27.43 2.42 -13.38
N ILE A 721 26.35 2.72 -14.10
CA ILE A 721 26.23 2.59 -15.56
C ILE A 721 26.06 4.00 -16.13
N SER A 722 26.92 4.42 -17.05
CA SER A 722 26.79 5.70 -17.76
C SER A 722 27.03 5.60 -19.26
N ASN A 723 26.33 6.42 -20.07
CA ASN A 723 26.48 6.43 -21.53
C ASN A 723 26.51 5.04 -22.17
N THR A 724 25.64 4.13 -21.73
CA THR A 724 25.66 2.70 -22.09
C THR A 724 24.29 2.22 -22.57
N THR A 725 24.26 1.29 -23.53
CA THR A 725 23.00 0.63 -23.95
C THR A 725 23.13 -0.89 -23.98
N ARG A 726 22.04 -1.61 -23.71
CA ARG A 726 21.96 -3.09 -23.74
C ARG A 726 22.82 -3.80 -22.69
N ALA A 727 22.84 -3.26 -21.47
CA ALA A 727 23.33 -3.97 -20.30
C ALA A 727 22.19 -4.72 -19.59
N THR A 728 22.47 -5.96 -19.19
CA THR A 728 21.57 -6.85 -18.46
C THR A 728 22.20 -7.15 -17.10
N LEU A 729 21.48 -6.84 -16.03
CA LEU A 729 21.81 -7.18 -14.65
C LEU A 729 20.82 -8.23 -14.14
N ASP A 730 21.32 -9.33 -13.59
CA ASP A 730 20.49 -10.48 -13.19
C ASP A 730 20.98 -11.05 -11.85
N GLU A 731 20.10 -11.42 -10.93
CA GLU A 731 20.47 -11.97 -9.60
C GLU A 731 21.50 -11.13 -8.82
N ILE A 732 21.47 -9.80 -8.98
CA ILE A 732 22.40 -8.90 -8.30
C ILE A 732 21.94 -8.65 -6.88
N VAL A 733 22.87 -8.58 -5.91
CA VAL A 733 22.60 -8.09 -4.56
C VAL A 733 23.45 -6.85 -4.30
N SER A 734 22.86 -5.70 -4.01
CA SER A 734 23.62 -4.48 -3.71
C SER A 734 23.11 -3.86 -2.42
N THR A 735 23.89 -3.94 -1.35
CA THR A 735 23.47 -3.53 0.00
C THR A 735 24.52 -2.74 0.77
N SER A 736 24.10 -1.91 1.73
CA SER A 736 25.02 -1.08 2.53
C SER A 736 25.92 -0.16 1.68
N ASN A 737 25.47 0.24 0.49
CA ASN A 737 26.13 1.24 -0.33
C ASN A 737 25.48 2.62 -0.13
N TYR A 738 26.05 3.67 -0.69
CA TYR A 738 25.36 4.96 -0.73
C TYR A 738 24.24 4.95 -1.78
N PHE A 739 24.52 4.46 -2.99
CA PHE A 739 23.52 4.07 -4.00
C PHE A 739 23.70 2.59 -4.36
N GLY A 740 22.62 1.82 -4.48
CA GLY A 740 22.71 0.41 -4.86
C GLY A 740 23.14 0.25 -6.33
N LEU A 741 22.32 0.80 -7.23
CA LEU A 741 22.55 0.90 -8.67
C LEU A 741 22.24 2.31 -9.14
N SER A 742 23.09 2.89 -9.98
CA SER A 742 22.81 4.16 -10.66
C SER A 742 23.10 4.06 -12.15
N ILE A 743 22.08 4.32 -12.96
CA ILE A 743 22.07 4.32 -14.43
C ILE A 743 21.88 5.77 -14.89
N PHE A 744 22.78 6.28 -15.71
CA PHE A 744 22.77 7.67 -16.16
C PHE A 744 23.01 7.77 -17.67
N GLN A 745 22.15 8.49 -18.41
CA GLN A 745 22.27 8.65 -19.87
C GLN A 745 22.45 7.32 -20.63
N SER A 746 21.71 6.29 -20.23
CA SER A 746 21.94 4.91 -20.65
C SER A 746 20.63 4.19 -20.98
N ASP A 747 20.33 4.03 -22.26
CA ASP A 747 19.05 3.50 -22.73
C ASP A 747 19.04 1.98 -22.94
N ARG A 748 17.87 1.34 -22.91
CA ARG A 748 17.67 -0.09 -23.25
C ARG A 748 18.44 -1.07 -22.37
N ASN A 749 18.31 -0.93 -21.05
CA ASN A 749 18.95 -1.84 -20.09
C ASN A 749 17.90 -2.74 -19.40
N GLY A 750 18.32 -3.90 -18.91
CA GLY A 750 17.46 -4.87 -18.22
C GLY A 750 17.98 -5.20 -16.83
N ILE A 751 17.09 -5.24 -15.85
CA ILE A 751 17.38 -5.58 -14.45
C ILE A 751 16.36 -6.63 -14.02
N TYR A 752 16.84 -7.81 -13.64
CA TYR A 752 16.03 -9.01 -13.39
C TYR A 752 16.41 -9.67 -12.07
N ASP A 753 15.43 -10.21 -11.34
CA ASP A 753 15.63 -11.16 -10.24
C ASP A 753 16.65 -10.70 -9.16
N SER A 754 16.69 -9.39 -8.90
CA SER A 754 17.78 -8.74 -8.14
C SER A 754 17.30 -8.04 -6.86
N VAL A 755 18.22 -7.81 -5.92
CA VAL A 755 18.00 -7.20 -4.60
C VAL A 755 18.87 -5.96 -4.43
N PHE A 756 18.25 -4.82 -4.16
CA PHE A 756 18.93 -3.54 -3.91
C PHE A 756 18.40 -2.95 -2.60
N THR A 757 18.85 -3.47 -1.45
CA THR A 757 18.31 -3.13 -0.12
C THR A 757 19.35 -2.50 0.80
N ASP A 758 18.94 -1.88 1.90
CA ASP A 758 19.84 -1.32 2.92
C ASP A 758 20.88 -0.33 2.38
N ASN A 759 20.58 0.35 1.27
CA ASN A 759 21.45 1.40 0.74
C ASN A 759 21.07 2.74 1.37
N ARG A 760 22.03 3.65 1.53
CA ARG A 760 21.83 4.92 2.24
C ARG A 760 20.91 5.90 1.49
N TYR A 761 20.87 5.83 0.16
CA TYR A 761 19.95 6.58 -0.69
C TYR A 761 19.11 5.58 -1.49
N ASP A 762 19.17 5.62 -2.82
CA ASP A 762 18.29 4.80 -3.64
C ASP A 762 18.84 3.39 -3.80
N GLY A 763 17.94 2.40 -3.77
CA GLY A 763 18.26 1.03 -4.19
C GLY A 763 18.66 1.04 -5.66
N ILE A 764 17.79 1.60 -6.51
CA ILE A 764 18.02 1.80 -7.93
C ILE A 764 17.74 3.25 -8.30
N ARG A 765 18.63 3.89 -9.04
CA ARG A 765 18.43 5.20 -9.66
C ARG A 765 18.65 5.12 -11.17
N ILE A 766 17.63 5.42 -11.94
CA ILE A 766 17.64 5.55 -13.40
C ILE A 766 17.51 7.04 -13.70
N SER A 767 18.43 7.63 -14.46
CA SER A 767 18.46 9.07 -14.70
C SER A 767 18.78 9.38 -16.16
N SER A 768 17.96 10.21 -16.81
CA SER A 768 18.08 10.55 -18.23
C SER A 768 18.25 9.34 -19.15
N SER A 769 17.52 8.25 -18.87
CA SER A 769 17.71 6.92 -19.45
C SER A 769 16.37 6.28 -19.79
N SER A 770 16.19 5.87 -21.03
CA SER A 770 14.90 5.43 -21.56
C SER A 770 14.89 3.95 -21.98
N ASN A 771 13.72 3.31 -22.04
CA ASN A 771 13.55 1.90 -22.44
C ASN A 771 14.22 0.87 -21.51
N THR A 772 14.34 1.16 -20.23
CA THR A 772 14.87 0.23 -19.22
C THR A 772 13.75 -0.64 -18.62
N SER A 773 14.02 -1.93 -18.42
CA SER A 773 13.11 -2.88 -17.79
C SER A 773 13.64 -3.33 -16.43
N VAL A 774 12.81 -3.23 -15.40
CA VAL A 774 13.04 -3.70 -14.03
C VAL A 774 11.97 -4.75 -13.71
N ILE A 775 12.35 -6.01 -13.52
CA ILE A 775 11.39 -7.11 -13.36
C ILE A 775 11.81 -8.06 -12.23
N ASN A 776 10.87 -8.41 -11.35
CA ASN A 776 11.15 -9.29 -10.20
C ASN A 776 12.30 -8.80 -9.31
N VAL A 777 12.30 -7.51 -8.99
CA VAL A 777 13.35 -6.88 -8.20
C VAL A 777 12.82 -6.53 -6.82
N ASN A 778 13.62 -6.79 -5.78
CA ASN A 778 13.39 -6.29 -4.43
C ASN A 778 14.27 -5.06 -4.17
N ALA A 779 13.66 -3.88 -4.12
CA ALA A 779 14.33 -2.63 -3.78
C ALA A 779 13.77 -2.06 -2.46
N SER A 780 13.79 -2.88 -1.40
CA SER A 780 13.23 -2.51 -0.09
C SER A 780 14.28 -1.94 0.88
N ASP A 781 13.83 -1.33 1.98
CA ASP A 781 14.69 -0.95 3.11
C ASP A 781 15.83 0.04 2.76
N ASN A 782 15.64 0.88 1.74
CA ASN A 782 16.63 1.89 1.34
C ASN A 782 16.35 3.26 1.98
N GLY A 783 17.42 4.04 2.12
CA GLY A 783 17.43 5.31 2.83
C GLY A 783 16.85 6.50 2.06
N ASP A 784 16.51 6.32 0.78
CA ASP A 784 15.70 7.24 -0.02
C ASP A 784 14.63 6.43 -0.77
N ASN A 785 14.76 6.17 -2.07
CA ASN A 785 13.75 5.42 -2.83
C ASN A 785 14.18 3.97 -3.06
N GLY A 786 13.23 3.06 -3.17
CA GLY A 786 13.51 1.74 -3.70
C GLY A 786 14.02 1.87 -5.13
N ILE A 787 13.18 2.46 -5.99
CA ILE A 787 13.49 2.71 -7.39
C ILE A 787 13.20 4.18 -7.71
N ASP A 788 14.20 4.94 -8.12
CA ASP A 788 14.08 6.31 -8.63
C ASP A 788 14.32 6.34 -10.14
N ILE A 789 13.42 6.95 -10.91
CA ILE A 789 13.45 7.09 -12.36
C ILE A 789 13.30 8.59 -12.67
N ALA A 790 14.40 9.27 -12.93
CA ALA A 790 14.44 10.72 -13.12
C ALA A 790 14.74 11.13 -14.57
N GLY A 791 14.00 12.08 -15.13
CA GLY A 791 14.25 12.64 -16.46
C GLY A 791 14.19 11.62 -17.61
N SER A 792 13.35 10.59 -17.50
CA SER A 792 13.49 9.33 -18.25
C SER A 792 12.15 8.86 -18.85
N GLU A 793 12.18 8.16 -20.00
CA GLU A 793 10.95 7.77 -20.69
C GLU A 793 10.88 6.28 -21.10
N ASN A 794 9.67 5.74 -21.25
CA ASN A 794 9.45 4.38 -21.76
C ASN A 794 10.09 3.25 -20.92
N ASN A 795 10.24 3.45 -19.62
CA ASN A 795 10.76 2.42 -18.71
C ASN A 795 9.62 1.59 -18.11
N SER A 796 9.93 0.39 -17.63
CA SER A 796 8.94 -0.50 -17.01
C SER A 796 9.45 -1.09 -15.69
N VAL A 797 8.59 -1.10 -14.67
CA VAL A 797 8.78 -1.80 -13.39
C VAL A 797 7.66 -2.82 -13.24
N LYS A 798 8.00 -4.12 -13.20
CA LYS A 798 7.00 -5.19 -13.20
C LYS A 798 7.28 -6.25 -12.13
N ARG A 799 6.23 -6.80 -11.51
CA ARG A 799 6.32 -7.93 -10.56
C ARG A 799 7.40 -7.75 -9.49
N SER A 800 7.60 -6.52 -9.05
CA SER A 800 8.71 -6.15 -8.16
C SER A 800 8.20 -5.82 -6.76
N ILE A 801 9.12 -5.71 -5.81
CA ILE A 801 8.85 -5.35 -4.41
C ILE A 801 9.66 -4.09 -4.10
N ALA A 802 9.00 -3.08 -3.54
CA ALA A 802 9.70 -1.88 -3.11
C ALA A 802 9.13 -1.44 -1.77
N ASN A 803 9.42 -2.19 -0.71
CA ASN A 803 8.82 -2.01 0.60
C ASN A 803 9.75 -1.25 1.56
N SER A 804 9.21 -0.63 2.62
CA SER A 804 10.03 -0.12 3.73
C SER A 804 11.12 0.90 3.37
N ASN A 805 11.02 1.59 2.23
CA ASN A 805 11.96 2.64 1.85
C ASN A 805 11.61 3.98 2.51
N ILE A 806 12.63 4.73 2.92
CA ILE A 806 12.44 5.96 3.70
C ILE A 806 11.63 7.02 2.94
N ARG A 807 11.79 7.12 1.60
CA ARG A 807 11.06 8.09 0.76
C ARG A 807 9.98 7.45 -0.09
N SER A 808 10.33 6.74 -1.16
CA SER A 808 9.32 6.12 -2.02
C SER A 808 9.68 4.68 -2.35
N GLY A 809 8.69 3.79 -2.49
CA GLY A 809 8.91 2.49 -3.12
C GLY A 809 9.41 2.71 -4.54
N ILE A 810 8.64 3.45 -5.33
CA ILE A 810 9.00 3.85 -6.70
C ILE A 810 8.87 5.38 -6.82
N SER A 811 9.78 6.03 -7.52
CA SER A 811 9.76 7.45 -7.84
C SER A 811 9.99 7.65 -9.34
N LEU A 812 9.15 8.43 -9.99
CA LEU A 812 9.22 8.86 -11.38
C LEU A 812 9.34 10.39 -11.38
N THR A 813 10.52 10.96 -11.55
CA THR A 813 10.75 12.41 -11.41
C THR A 813 11.08 13.04 -12.77
N GLY A 814 10.13 13.75 -13.37
CA GLY A 814 10.25 14.30 -14.73
C GLY A 814 10.35 13.21 -15.78
N SER A 815 9.54 12.16 -15.62
CA SER A 815 9.64 10.92 -16.38
C SER A 815 8.28 10.53 -16.95
N SER A 816 8.22 10.29 -18.25
CA SER A 816 6.95 10.09 -18.98
C SER A 816 6.88 8.75 -19.72
N ASN A 817 5.69 8.24 -20.01
CA ASN A 817 5.47 6.98 -20.74
C ASN A 817 6.03 5.72 -20.05
N ASN A 818 6.13 5.71 -18.72
CA ASN A 818 6.62 4.57 -17.95
C ASN A 818 5.47 3.69 -17.43
N ILE A 819 5.74 2.39 -17.18
CA ILE A 819 4.74 1.42 -16.70
C ILE A 819 5.16 0.85 -15.35
N VAL A 820 4.23 0.82 -14.40
CA VAL A 820 4.31 0.04 -13.15
C VAL A 820 3.21 -1.02 -13.15
N GLU A 821 3.56 -2.29 -13.02
CA GLU A 821 2.61 -3.41 -13.18
C GLU A 821 2.87 -4.57 -12.22
N GLY A 822 1.83 -5.18 -11.64
CA GLY A 822 2.00 -6.41 -10.86
C GLY A 822 2.88 -6.26 -9.61
N THR A 823 3.09 -5.04 -9.11
CA THR A 823 4.15 -4.73 -8.13
C THR A 823 3.58 -4.63 -6.72
N GLU A 824 4.28 -5.19 -5.73
CA GLU A 824 3.95 -5.05 -4.32
C GLU A 824 4.72 -3.88 -3.73
N ILE A 825 3.97 -2.96 -3.13
CA ILE A 825 4.54 -1.73 -2.60
C ILE A 825 3.89 -1.49 -1.25
N SER A 826 4.67 -1.54 -0.18
CA SER A 826 4.18 -1.38 1.18
C SER A 826 5.19 -0.81 2.17
N ALA A 827 4.70 -0.22 3.25
CA ALA A 827 5.53 0.34 4.33
C ALA A 827 6.52 1.45 3.89
N ASN A 828 6.32 2.08 2.74
CA ASN A 828 7.08 3.26 2.33
C ASN A 828 6.37 4.54 2.74
N ASN A 829 7.11 5.65 2.82
CA ASN A 829 6.48 6.96 2.96
C ASN A 829 5.59 7.30 1.74
N ILE A 830 6.04 6.94 0.53
CA ILE A 830 5.25 6.99 -0.70
C ILE A 830 5.38 5.64 -1.43
N GLY A 831 4.28 5.06 -1.88
CA GLY A 831 4.29 3.83 -2.64
C GLY A 831 4.87 4.11 -4.03
N ILE A 832 4.10 4.80 -4.88
CA ILE A 832 4.56 5.27 -6.19
C ILE A 832 4.51 6.79 -6.21
N SER A 833 5.65 7.44 -6.43
CA SER A 833 5.80 8.87 -6.62
C SER A 833 5.97 9.19 -8.09
N MET A 834 5.25 10.18 -8.61
CA MET A 834 5.38 10.72 -9.96
C MET A 834 5.46 12.23 -9.86
N THR A 835 6.64 12.82 -10.01
CA THR A 835 6.85 14.26 -9.81
C THR A 835 7.36 14.95 -11.07
N SER A 836 7.37 16.30 -11.06
CA SER A 836 8.16 17.13 -12.00
C SER A 836 7.79 16.99 -13.49
N TYR A 837 6.50 17.01 -13.85
CA TYR A 837 5.99 16.84 -15.22
C TYR A 837 6.10 15.42 -15.77
N SER A 838 5.90 14.43 -14.89
CA SER A 838 5.78 13.02 -15.27
C SER A 838 4.41 12.73 -15.86
N GLU A 839 4.32 12.49 -17.16
CA GLU A 839 3.05 12.32 -17.87
C GLU A 839 2.94 10.99 -18.62
N GLN A 840 1.70 10.54 -18.91
CA GLN A 840 1.46 9.34 -19.73
C GLN A 840 2.03 8.03 -19.17
N ASN A 841 2.23 7.97 -17.85
CA ASN A 841 2.62 6.74 -17.17
C ASN A 841 1.39 5.87 -16.85
N THR A 842 1.57 4.56 -16.77
CA THR A 842 0.51 3.60 -16.44
C THR A 842 0.82 2.84 -15.15
N VAL A 843 -0.16 2.68 -14.27
CA VAL A 843 -0.09 1.83 -13.07
C VAL A 843 -1.24 0.82 -13.09
N LYS A 844 -0.94 -0.48 -13.10
CA LYS A 844 -1.98 -1.52 -13.08
C LYS A 844 -1.60 -2.79 -12.34
N ASP A 845 -2.59 -3.61 -12.02
CA ASP A 845 -2.43 -4.95 -11.43
C ASP A 845 -1.56 -4.96 -10.16
N SER A 846 -1.44 -3.83 -9.45
CA SER A 846 -0.48 -3.67 -8.36
C SER A 846 -1.16 -3.64 -7.00
N VAL A 847 -0.49 -4.27 -6.02
CA VAL A 847 -0.93 -4.32 -4.62
C VAL A 847 -0.17 -3.24 -3.87
N ILE A 848 -0.88 -2.15 -3.60
CA ILE A 848 -0.30 -0.99 -2.96
C ILE A 848 -0.99 -0.92 -1.61
N THR A 849 -0.27 -1.28 -0.55
CA THR A 849 -0.86 -1.39 0.80
C THR A 849 0.08 -0.86 1.85
N SER A 850 -0.44 -0.39 2.98
CA SER A 850 0.40 -0.01 4.13
C SER A 850 1.50 1.02 3.84
N ASN A 851 1.40 1.82 2.78
CA ASN A 851 2.28 2.97 2.55
C ASN A 851 1.65 4.23 3.14
N GLY A 852 2.49 5.20 3.51
CA GLY A 852 2.04 6.54 3.85
C GLY A 852 1.11 7.09 2.76
N ARG A 853 1.51 6.96 1.50
CA ARG A 853 0.65 7.15 0.33
C ARG A 853 0.78 6.01 -0.65
N GLY A 854 -0.31 5.53 -1.21
CA GLY A 854 -0.29 4.54 -2.28
C GLY A 854 0.28 5.13 -3.55
N LEU A 855 -0.48 6.03 -4.19
CA LEU A 855 -0.05 6.77 -5.37
C LEU A 855 0.21 8.23 -4.99
N TYR A 856 1.29 8.82 -5.48
CA TYR A 856 1.65 10.22 -5.27
C TYR A 856 1.98 10.86 -6.61
N PHE A 857 1.22 11.87 -7.01
CA PHE A 857 1.45 12.63 -8.23
C PHE A 857 1.77 14.07 -7.85
N GLN A 858 2.85 14.67 -8.36
CA GLN A 858 3.17 16.08 -8.16
C GLN A 858 3.57 16.72 -9.50
N ALA A 859 2.69 17.57 -10.02
CA ALA A 859 2.77 18.07 -11.39
C ALA A 859 2.91 16.92 -12.39
N ALA A 860 2.05 15.90 -12.31
CA ALA A 860 2.15 14.67 -13.10
C ALA A 860 0.76 14.27 -13.64
N SER A 861 0.45 14.66 -14.88
CA SER A 861 -0.88 14.52 -15.49
C SER A 861 -0.89 13.50 -16.65
N ARG A 862 -2.07 13.09 -17.08
CA ARG A 862 -2.35 12.15 -18.17
C ARG A 862 -1.82 10.76 -17.91
N ASN A 863 -1.71 10.36 -16.65
CA ASN A 863 -1.35 8.99 -16.26
C ASN A 863 -2.63 8.13 -16.17
N LEU A 864 -2.51 6.82 -16.40
CA LEU A 864 -3.60 5.85 -16.40
C LEU A 864 -3.43 4.83 -15.25
N ILE A 865 -4.47 4.62 -14.45
CA ILE A 865 -4.43 3.80 -13.23
C ILE A 865 -5.66 2.91 -13.18
N TYR A 866 -5.53 1.59 -13.28
CA TYR A 866 -6.69 0.68 -13.21
C TYR A 866 -6.28 -0.72 -12.71
N ASN A 867 -7.25 -1.51 -12.27
CA ASN A 867 -7.09 -2.86 -11.73
C ASN A 867 -6.05 -2.98 -10.60
N ASN A 868 -5.93 -1.97 -9.73
CA ASN A 868 -5.03 -2.02 -8.59
C ASN A 868 -5.79 -2.30 -7.29
N TYR A 869 -5.13 -2.98 -6.35
CA TYR A 869 -5.66 -3.20 -5.00
C TYR A 869 -5.06 -2.15 -4.09
N LEU A 870 -5.84 -1.11 -3.82
CA LEU A 870 -5.39 -0.02 -2.97
C LEU A 870 -5.99 -0.19 -1.58
N ASN A 871 -5.15 -0.64 -0.65
CA ASN A 871 -5.38 -0.64 0.78
C ASN A 871 -4.23 0.03 1.50
N ASN A 872 -3.91 1.21 0.98
CA ASN A 872 -3.10 2.16 1.69
C ASN A 872 -4.04 3.00 2.50
N PRO A 873 -3.55 3.45 3.63
CA PRO A 873 -4.34 4.41 4.31
C PRO A 873 -4.60 5.68 3.47
N GLU A 874 -3.62 6.21 2.68
CA GLU A 874 -3.95 7.04 1.49
C GLU A 874 -3.87 6.25 0.20
N ASN A 875 -5.00 5.84 -0.37
CA ASN A 875 -4.94 5.08 -1.63
C ASN A 875 -4.34 5.89 -2.80
N HIS A 876 -4.62 7.19 -2.89
CA HIS A 876 -4.04 8.05 -3.92
C HIS A 876 -3.89 9.47 -3.36
N TYR A 877 -2.85 10.17 -3.78
CA TYR A 877 -2.56 11.55 -3.45
C TYR A 877 -2.05 12.23 -4.70
N GLN A 878 -2.60 13.40 -5.03
CA GLN A 878 -2.21 14.11 -6.23
C GLN A 878 -2.17 15.62 -6.02
N LEU A 879 -1.16 16.21 -6.61
CA LEU A 879 -0.79 17.62 -6.58
C LEU A 879 -0.65 18.05 -8.05
N TYR A 880 -1.47 19.00 -8.50
CA TYR A 880 -1.41 19.56 -9.88
C TYR A 880 -1.43 18.51 -10.99
N SER A 881 -2.32 17.56 -10.89
CA SER A 881 -2.32 16.36 -11.72
C SER A 881 -3.75 16.00 -12.13
N THR A 882 -3.95 15.67 -13.41
CA THR A 882 -5.23 15.13 -13.92
C THR A 882 -4.92 13.83 -14.65
N ASN A 883 -5.43 12.73 -14.14
CA ASN A 883 -5.14 11.35 -14.51
C ASN A 883 -6.47 10.59 -14.75
N THR A 884 -6.37 9.39 -15.27
CA THR A 884 -7.52 8.52 -15.55
C THR A 884 -7.41 7.29 -14.65
N PHE A 885 -8.48 6.96 -13.92
CA PHE A 885 -8.45 5.90 -12.90
C PHE A 885 -9.31 4.68 -13.25
N ASN A 886 -9.74 4.60 -14.50
CA ASN A 886 -10.45 3.46 -15.04
C ASN A 886 -10.23 3.40 -16.55
N MET A 887 -10.44 2.24 -17.12
CA MET A 887 -10.60 2.05 -18.56
C MET A 887 -12.07 1.77 -18.87
N GLY A 888 -12.42 1.34 -20.08
CA GLY A 888 -13.74 0.74 -20.31
C GLY A 888 -13.85 -0.56 -19.51
N ILE A 889 -15.08 -1.00 -19.21
CA ILE A 889 -15.29 -2.35 -18.68
C ILE A 889 -14.89 -3.37 -19.76
N GLU A 890 -14.00 -4.30 -19.42
CA GLU A 890 -13.54 -5.37 -20.31
C GLU A 890 -13.59 -6.72 -19.55
N PRO A 891 -13.94 -7.84 -20.22
CA PRO A 891 -14.03 -9.16 -19.60
C PRO A 891 -12.65 -9.76 -19.31
N GLU A 892 -12.17 -9.60 -18.08
CA GLU A 892 -10.89 -10.13 -17.55
C GLU A 892 -10.98 -10.19 -16.01
N GLU A 893 -10.32 -11.20 -15.40
CA GLU A 893 -10.30 -11.35 -13.93
C GLU A 893 -9.60 -10.15 -13.28
N ASN A 894 -10.29 -9.51 -12.34
CA ASN A 894 -9.81 -8.31 -11.66
C ASN A 894 -9.05 -8.65 -10.37
N ILE A 895 -8.37 -7.66 -9.80
CA ILE A 895 -7.46 -7.84 -8.67
C ILE A 895 -8.13 -8.26 -7.34
N VAL A 896 -9.47 -8.35 -7.31
CA VAL A 896 -10.22 -8.92 -6.19
C VAL A 896 -11.03 -10.17 -6.57
N GLY A 897 -10.78 -10.75 -7.74
CA GLY A 897 -11.37 -12.02 -8.18
C GLY A 897 -12.72 -11.89 -8.89
N GLY A 898 -13.17 -10.69 -9.24
CA GLY A 898 -14.35 -10.49 -10.10
C GLY A 898 -14.02 -10.67 -11.59
N ASN A 899 -15.02 -10.99 -12.42
CA ASN A 899 -14.83 -11.42 -13.83
C ASN A 899 -14.55 -10.29 -14.84
N TYR A 900 -14.58 -9.03 -14.41
CA TYR A 900 -14.39 -7.87 -15.27
C TYR A 900 -13.42 -6.87 -14.66
N ILE A 901 -12.54 -6.33 -15.49
CA ILE A 901 -11.72 -5.16 -15.16
C ILE A 901 -12.43 -3.90 -15.65
N GLY A 902 -12.18 -2.80 -14.96
CA GLY A 902 -12.60 -1.48 -15.41
C GLY A 902 -11.86 -0.42 -14.62
N GLY A 903 -12.11 -0.42 -13.32
CA GLY A 903 -11.51 0.46 -12.33
C GLY A 903 -10.54 -0.25 -11.42
N ASN A 904 -10.35 0.28 -10.23
CA ASN A 904 -9.51 -0.26 -9.17
C ASN A 904 -10.37 -0.70 -8.00
N TYR A 905 -9.81 -1.58 -7.16
CA TYR A 905 -10.40 -1.87 -5.87
C TYR A 905 -9.95 -0.82 -4.87
N TRP A 906 -10.92 -0.04 -4.41
CA TRP A 906 -10.71 1.00 -3.44
C TRP A 906 -11.29 0.55 -2.12
N SER A 907 -10.41 0.03 -1.26
CA SER A 907 -10.84 -0.31 0.09
C SER A 907 -11.55 0.90 0.74
N GLY A 908 -12.65 0.63 1.43
CA GLY A 908 -13.61 1.60 1.94
C GLY A 908 -14.69 2.06 0.96
N PHE A 909 -14.78 1.52 -0.25
CA PHE A 909 -15.87 1.81 -1.19
C PHE A 909 -16.35 0.55 -1.89
N SER A 910 -15.42 -0.22 -2.42
CA SER A 910 -15.69 -1.44 -3.16
C SER A 910 -16.49 -2.45 -2.33
N GLU A 911 -16.34 -2.45 -1.01
CA GLU A 911 -17.03 -3.34 -0.05
C GLU A 911 -18.53 -3.04 0.14
N ALA A 912 -18.99 -1.85 -0.28
CA ALA A 912 -20.34 -1.36 0.03
C ALA A 912 -21.10 -0.84 -1.18
N CYS A 913 -20.51 -0.92 -2.38
CA CYS A 913 -21.18 -0.54 -3.59
C CYS A 913 -22.20 -1.61 -4.00
N GLY A 914 -23.30 -1.20 -4.63
CA GLY A 914 -24.22 -2.13 -5.26
C GLY A 914 -23.66 -2.63 -6.59
N ASP A 915 -23.96 -3.87 -6.90
CA ASP A 915 -23.66 -4.57 -8.16
C ASP A 915 -24.94 -5.32 -8.56
N ALA A 916 -25.91 -4.57 -9.09
CA ALA A 916 -27.26 -5.08 -9.34
C ALA A 916 -27.32 -6.03 -10.54
N ASN A 917 -26.29 -6.02 -11.39
CA ASN A 917 -26.09 -6.90 -12.53
C ASN A 917 -25.11 -8.06 -12.26
N GLY A 918 -24.49 -8.11 -11.08
CA GLY A 918 -23.62 -9.20 -10.64
C GLY A 918 -22.32 -9.32 -11.45
N ASP A 919 -21.86 -8.23 -12.08
CA ASP A 919 -20.68 -8.27 -12.96
C ASP A 919 -19.36 -7.99 -12.22
N GLY A 920 -19.37 -7.89 -10.90
CA GLY A 920 -18.19 -7.63 -10.09
C GLY A 920 -17.66 -6.21 -10.24
N ILE A 921 -18.41 -5.30 -10.88
CA ILE A 921 -18.15 -3.87 -10.97
C ILE A 921 -19.23 -3.14 -10.18
N CYS A 922 -18.82 -2.15 -9.41
CA CYS A 922 -19.76 -1.27 -8.76
C CYS A 922 -20.59 -0.51 -9.80
N ASP A 923 -21.92 -0.58 -9.71
CA ASP A 923 -22.85 0.26 -10.50
C ASP A 923 -22.66 1.78 -10.21
N SER A 924 -21.94 2.07 -9.14
CA SER A 924 -21.65 3.43 -8.71
C SER A 924 -20.17 3.79 -8.93
N THR A 925 -19.95 4.96 -9.53
CA THR A 925 -18.62 5.52 -9.77
C THR A 925 -17.89 5.89 -8.46
N TYR A 926 -16.63 5.46 -8.32
CA TYR A 926 -15.69 5.92 -7.30
C TYR A 926 -15.04 7.18 -7.80
N GLN A 927 -15.57 8.33 -7.43
CA GLN A 927 -14.89 9.60 -7.70
C GLN A 927 -13.45 9.56 -7.11
N LEU A 928 -12.42 10.22 -7.64
CA LEU A 928 -11.06 10.34 -7.02
C LEU A 928 -10.65 11.76 -6.73
N ASP A 929 -11.15 12.70 -7.51
CA ASP A 929 -11.33 14.07 -7.13
C ASP A 929 -12.29 14.76 -8.09
N GLY A 930 -12.33 16.09 -8.08
CA GLY A 930 -13.21 16.86 -8.95
C GLY A 930 -12.93 16.73 -10.46
N ASN A 931 -11.76 16.24 -10.88
CA ASN A 931 -11.40 16.02 -12.29
C ASN A 931 -10.96 14.58 -12.58
N ASN A 932 -10.97 13.72 -11.56
CA ASN A 932 -10.49 12.35 -11.64
C ASN A 932 -11.57 11.46 -11.05
N ALA A 933 -11.99 10.42 -11.76
CA ALA A 933 -12.92 9.44 -11.24
C ALA A 933 -12.53 8.09 -11.78
N ASP A 934 -12.91 7.08 -11.03
CA ASP A 934 -12.96 5.71 -11.44
C ASP A 934 -14.44 5.37 -11.65
N HIS A 935 -14.84 5.42 -12.92
CA HIS A 935 -16.21 5.21 -13.33
C HIS A 935 -16.68 3.77 -13.20
N TYR A 936 -15.76 2.80 -13.07
CA TYR A 936 -16.07 1.37 -13.00
C TYR A 936 -15.32 0.66 -11.87
N PRO A 937 -15.49 1.11 -10.61
CA PRO A 937 -14.73 0.54 -9.49
C PRO A 937 -15.05 -0.93 -9.33
N LEU A 938 -14.10 -1.71 -8.85
CA LEU A 938 -14.35 -3.14 -8.63
C LEU A 938 -15.27 -3.31 -7.41
N ALA A 939 -16.31 -4.14 -7.52
CA ALA A 939 -17.18 -4.50 -6.40
C ALA A 939 -16.55 -5.61 -5.55
N ASP A 940 -16.94 -5.68 -4.29
CA ASP A 940 -16.50 -6.74 -3.39
C ASP A 940 -17.35 -8.00 -3.56
N VAL A 941 -16.79 -8.97 -4.26
CA VAL A 941 -17.40 -10.27 -4.58
C VAL A 941 -17.39 -11.27 -3.41
N THR A 942 -17.10 -10.83 -2.17
CA THR A 942 -16.98 -11.71 -0.99
C THR A 942 -18.10 -11.58 0.05
N ARG A 943 -19.16 -10.81 -0.23
CA ARG A 943 -20.32 -10.57 0.66
C ARG A 943 -21.37 -11.69 0.56
N ASP A 944 -21.94 -12.14 1.68
CA ASP A 944 -22.98 -13.20 1.80
C ASP A 944 -24.13 -12.68 2.72
N SER A 945 -25.29 -12.31 2.16
CA SER A 945 -26.37 -11.58 2.83
C SER A 945 -27.42 -12.46 3.53
N ASP A 946 -27.68 -13.67 3.03
CA ASP A 946 -28.59 -14.63 3.67
C ASP A 946 -27.85 -15.63 4.60
N GLY A 947 -26.52 -15.62 4.56
CA GLY A 947 -25.64 -16.38 5.44
C GLY A 947 -25.68 -17.86 5.13
N ASP A 948 -25.83 -18.21 3.86
CA ASP A 948 -25.88 -19.59 3.38
C ASP A 948 -24.49 -20.14 3.00
N GLY A 949 -23.45 -19.30 3.02
CA GLY A 949 -22.06 -19.65 2.74
C GLY A 949 -21.58 -19.34 1.33
N VAL A 950 -22.47 -18.89 0.44
CA VAL A 950 -22.12 -18.42 -0.91
C VAL A 950 -22.25 -16.90 -0.96
N SER A 951 -21.44 -16.25 -1.79
CA SER A 951 -21.48 -14.79 -1.89
C SER A 951 -22.68 -14.32 -2.73
N ASP A 952 -23.26 -13.17 -2.38
CA ASP A 952 -24.33 -12.47 -3.10
C ASP A 952 -24.01 -12.30 -4.59
N GLY A 953 -22.73 -12.13 -4.93
CA GLY A 953 -22.27 -12.02 -6.32
C GLY A 953 -22.29 -13.35 -7.07
N GLN A 954 -22.14 -14.47 -6.35
CA GLN A 954 -22.29 -15.82 -6.90
C GLN A 954 -23.76 -16.28 -6.94
N GLU A 955 -24.66 -15.63 -6.19
CA GLU A 955 -26.10 -15.97 -6.03
C GLU A 955 -27.08 -14.90 -6.53
N SER A 956 -26.64 -14.01 -7.40
CA SER A 956 -27.43 -12.83 -7.80
C SER A 956 -28.67 -13.13 -8.69
N GLY A 957 -28.97 -14.41 -8.97
CA GLY A 957 -30.09 -14.85 -9.82
C GLY A 957 -31.32 -15.31 -9.03
N ASP A 958 -32.42 -15.57 -9.75
CA ASP A 958 -33.61 -16.29 -9.29
C ASP A 958 -33.60 -17.66 -9.98
N TRP A 959 -32.78 -18.58 -9.49
CA TRP A 959 -32.54 -19.85 -10.18
C TRP A 959 -33.55 -20.92 -9.80
N ASN A 960 -34.28 -20.74 -8.70
CA ASN A 960 -35.42 -21.60 -8.38
C ASN A 960 -36.71 -21.20 -9.15
N GLY A 961 -36.77 -19.98 -9.71
CA GLY A 961 -37.84 -19.46 -10.56
C GLY A 961 -39.08 -19.00 -9.80
N ASP A 962 -38.94 -18.59 -8.54
CA ASP A 962 -40.06 -18.17 -7.68
C ASP A 962 -40.32 -16.64 -7.66
N GLY A 963 -39.45 -15.86 -8.32
CA GLY A 963 -39.56 -14.41 -8.48
C GLY A 963 -38.81 -13.59 -7.43
N ILE A 964 -38.04 -14.23 -6.54
CA ILE A 964 -37.15 -13.61 -5.55
C ILE A 964 -35.71 -14.04 -5.88
N SER A 965 -34.73 -13.16 -5.63
CA SER A 965 -33.32 -13.57 -5.84
C SER A 965 -32.90 -14.53 -4.74
N ASP A 966 -32.16 -15.57 -5.12
CA ASP A 966 -31.67 -16.62 -4.24
C ASP A 966 -30.89 -16.00 -3.05
N SER A 967 -30.02 -15.01 -3.31
CA SER A 967 -29.28 -14.20 -2.30
C SER A 967 -30.13 -13.47 -1.23
N GLN A 968 -31.47 -13.54 -1.35
CA GLN A 968 -32.43 -12.93 -0.41
C GLN A 968 -33.26 -13.98 0.34
N GLN A 969 -32.98 -15.26 0.13
CA GLN A 969 -33.81 -16.38 0.56
C GLN A 969 -32.98 -17.40 1.30
N SER A 970 -32.97 -17.34 2.62
CA SER A 970 -32.18 -18.28 3.43
C SER A 970 -32.53 -19.78 3.24
N ASP A 971 -33.67 -20.11 2.62
CA ASP A 971 -34.11 -21.47 2.31
C ASP A 971 -33.91 -21.87 0.83
N VAL A 972 -33.19 -21.02 0.09
CA VAL A 972 -32.71 -21.20 -1.27
C VAL A 972 -31.21 -20.90 -1.27
N ALA A 973 -30.46 -21.53 -2.15
CA ALA A 973 -29.03 -21.26 -2.33
C ALA A 973 -28.67 -21.62 -3.77
N SER A 974 -27.70 -20.97 -4.42
CA SER A 974 -27.22 -21.36 -5.73
C SER A 974 -25.70 -21.31 -5.84
N VAL A 975 -25.11 -22.32 -6.46
CA VAL A 975 -23.66 -22.42 -6.59
C VAL A 975 -23.26 -22.77 -8.00
N GLU A 976 -22.20 -22.11 -8.48
CA GLU A 976 -21.58 -22.45 -9.76
C GLU A 976 -20.57 -23.59 -9.56
N THR A 977 -20.74 -24.64 -10.35
CA THR A 977 -19.78 -25.73 -10.53
C THR A 977 -18.99 -25.51 -11.82
N ALA A 978 -17.96 -26.31 -12.11
CA ALA A 978 -17.10 -26.12 -13.27
C ALA A 978 -17.85 -25.99 -14.62
N ASP A 979 -19.02 -26.63 -14.77
CA ASP A 979 -19.77 -26.67 -16.04
C ASP A 979 -21.29 -26.40 -15.88
N SER A 980 -21.78 -26.06 -14.69
CA SER A 980 -23.23 -25.92 -14.42
C SER A 980 -23.52 -25.01 -13.24
N ILE A 981 -24.68 -24.35 -13.26
CA ILE A 981 -25.23 -23.59 -12.14
C ILE A 981 -26.30 -24.45 -11.46
N VAL A 982 -26.20 -24.62 -10.14
CA VAL A 982 -27.08 -25.50 -9.37
C VAL A 982 -27.75 -24.71 -8.26
N ALA A 983 -29.08 -24.73 -8.20
CA ALA A 983 -29.84 -24.08 -7.14
C ALA A 983 -30.60 -25.09 -6.26
N PHE A 984 -30.66 -24.82 -4.96
CA PHE A 984 -31.24 -25.64 -3.91
C PHE A 984 -32.49 -24.97 -3.36
N SER A 985 -33.54 -25.74 -3.06
CA SER A 985 -34.68 -25.25 -2.30
C SER A 985 -35.19 -26.30 -1.30
N SER A 986 -35.49 -25.88 -0.07
CA SER A 986 -35.75 -26.79 1.06
C SER A 986 -37.12 -26.60 1.75
N GLN A 987 -38.00 -25.80 1.17
CA GLN A 987 -39.34 -25.47 1.71
C GLN A 987 -39.28 -24.91 3.15
N ASN A 988 -38.58 -23.77 3.34
CA ASN A 988 -38.42 -23.00 4.60
C ASN A 988 -37.34 -23.47 5.60
N ASN A 989 -36.39 -24.31 5.21
CA ASN A 989 -35.27 -24.72 6.09
C ASN A 989 -33.98 -23.99 5.68
N LYS A 990 -33.23 -23.45 6.65
CA LYS A 990 -32.11 -22.56 6.33
C LYS A 990 -30.87 -23.32 5.84
N PHE A 991 -30.33 -22.94 4.68
CA PHE A 991 -29.03 -23.38 4.18
C PHE A 991 -27.87 -22.62 4.85
N SER A 992 -26.69 -23.24 4.87
CA SER A 992 -25.42 -22.72 5.38
C SER A 992 -24.25 -23.55 4.83
N ASP A 993 -23.05 -23.00 4.78
CA ASP A 993 -21.85 -23.66 4.25
C ASP A 993 -22.01 -24.27 2.84
N VAL A 994 -22.85 -23.67 1.99
CA VAL A 994 -23.07 -24.10 0.61
C VAL A 994 -21.79 -23.85 -0.20
N ARG A 995 -21.32 -24.85 -0.96
CA ARG A 995 -20.14 -24.72 -1.84
C ARG A 995 -20.05 -25.83 -2.87
N ALA A 996 -19.40 -25.55 -4.00
CA ALA A 996 -18.98 -26.60 -4.93
C ALA A 996 -17.77 -27.36 -4.36
N GLU A 997 -17.74 -28.68 -4.53
CA GLU A 997 -16.67 -29.54 -4.06
C GLU A 997 -15.77 -29.97 -5.23
N ASN A 998 -14.47 -30.04 -4.98
CA ASN A 998 -13.52 -30.49 -5.99
C ASN A 998 -13.58 -32.02 -6.12
N ILE A 999 -14.25 -32.53 -7.16
CA ILE A 999 -14.40 -33.96 -7.43
C ILE A 999 -13.07 -34.71 -7.56
N SER A 1000 -11.97 -34.02 -7.93
CA SER A 1000 -10.65 -34.63 -8.06
C SER A 1000 -9.97 -34.94 -6.72
N GLU A 1001 -10.45 -34.33 -5.64
CA GLU A 1001 -9.99 -34.57 -4.26
C GLU A 1001 -10.76 -35.72 -3.60
N LEU A 1002 -11.82 -36.21 -4.24
CA LEU A 1002 -12.61 -37.36 -3.80
C LEU A 1002 -12.20 -38.64 -4.55
N PRO A 1003 -12.41 -39.83 -3.96
CA PRO A 1003 -12.25 -41.09 -4.68
C PRO A 1003 -13.14 -41.11 -5.94
N GLN A 1004 -12.67 -41.77 -7.00
CA GLN A 1004 -13.39 -41.82 -8.28
C GLN A 1004 -14.84 -42.36 -8.10
N PRO A 1005 -15.87 -41.60 -8.53
CA PRO A 1005 -17.26 -42.00 -8.40
C PRO A 1005 -17.61 -43.13 -9.38
N PRO A 1006 -18.57 -44.00 -9.03
CA PRO A 1006 -19.09 -45.05 -9.92
C PRO A 1006 -20.07 -44.54 -10.98
N ALA A 1007 -20.35 -43.23 -11.00
CA ALA A 1007 -21.19 -42.54 -11.97
C ALA A 1007 -20.46 -41.29 -12.48
N ASP A 1008 -20.79 -40.90 -13.70
CA ASP A 1008 -20.41 -39.60 -14.24
C ASP A 1008 -21.27 -38.53 -13.56
N LEU A 1009 -20.63 -37.50 -13.01
CA LEU A 1009 -21.27 -36.40 -12.27
C LEU A 1009 -21.05 -35.10 -13.06
N PRO A 1010 -21.68 -34.96 -14.24
CA PRO A 1010 -21.38 -33.88 -15.20
C PRO A 1010 -21.85 -32.51 -14.71
N TYR A 1011 -22.65 -32.46 -13.64
CA TYR A 1011 -23.21 -31.23 -13.06
C TYR A 1011 -22.51 -30.86 -11.75
N GLY A 1012 -21.36 -31.50 -11.46
CA GLY A 1012 -20.56 -31.27 -10.27
C GLY A 1012 -21.06 -31.99 -9.01
N ILE A 1013 -20.31 -31.79 -7.93
CA ILE A 1013 -20.67 -32.16 -6.56
C ILE A 1013 -20.61 -30.87 -5.76
N TYR A 1014 -21.49 -30.76 -4.79
CA TYR A 1014 -21.57 -29.62 -3.91
C TYR A 1014 -21.89 -30.10 -2.51
N SER A 1015 -21.60 -29.28 -1.53
CA SER A 1015 -21.93 -29.52 -0.14
C SER A 1015 -22.74 -28.40 0.46
N PHE A 1016 -23.61 -28.72 1.43
CA PHE A 1016 -24.36 -27.76 2.21
C PHE A 1016 -24.70 -28.31 3.59
N ASN A 1017 -25.01 -27.40 4.52
CA ASN A 1017 -25.62 -27.68 5.82
C ASN A 1017 -27.05 -27.13 5.81
N LEU A 1018 -28.03 -27.96 6.16
CA LEU A 1018 -29.44 -27.57 6.24
C LEU A 1018 -29.93 -27.65 7.70
N THR A 1019 -30.34 -26.51 8.26
CA THR A 1019 -30.87 -26.44 9.62
C THR A 1019 -32.31 -26.97 9.65
N VAL A 1020 -32.56 -28.02 10.42
CA VAL A 1020 -33.87 -28.70 10.52
C VAL A 1020 -34.25 -29.03 11.97
N THR A 1021 -35.47 -29.51 12.19
CA THR A 1021 -35.84 -30.07 13.51
C THR A 1021 -35.12 -31.41 13.70
N PRO A 1022 -34.49 -31.68 14.86
CA PRO A 1022 -33.76 -32.92 15.06
C PRO A 1022 -34.59 -34.18 14.77
N GLY A 1023 -34.09 -35.06 13.89
CA GLY A 1023 -34.75 -36.29 13.46
C GLY A 1023 -35.87 -36.12 12.41
N SER A 1024 -36.10 -34.91 11.90
CA SER A 1024 -37.12 -34.66 10.88
C SER A 1024 -36.64 -34.99 9.46
N SER A 1025 -37.58 -35.31 8.57
CA SER A 1025 -37.32 -35.50 7.14
C SER A 1025 -37.68 -34.25 6.35
N VAL A 1026 -36.78 -33.79 5.47
CA VAL A 1026 -36.98 -32.63 4.60
C VAL A 1026 -36.81 -33.03 3.14
N SER A 1027 -37.64 -32.43 2.27
CA SER A 1027 -37.52 -32.58 0.83
C SER A 1027 -36.67 -31.44 0.27
N ILE A 1028 -35.65 -31.78 -0.50
CA ILE A 1028 -34.75 -30.83 -1.17
C ILE A 1028 -34.98 -30.96 -2.68
N THR A 1029 -35.14 -29.82 -3.35
CA THR A 1029 -35.20 -29.77 -4.81
C THR A 1029 -33.95 -29.08 -5.33
N VAL A 1030 -33.28 -29.74 -6.26
CA VAL A 1030 -32.10 -29.25 -6.96
C VAL A 1030 -32.50 -28.87 -8.37
N HIS A 1031 -32.22 -27.64 -8.78
CA HIS A 1031 -32.45 -27.10 -10.12
C HIS A 1031 -31.11 -27.00 -10.84
N VAL A 1032 -31.02 -27.51 -12.08
CA VAL A 1032 -29.75 -27.56 -12.83
C VAL A 1032 -29.85 -26.73 -14.11
N TYR A 1033 -28.88 -25.84 -14.29
CA TYR A 1033 -28.71 -24.99 -15.46
C TYR A 1033 -27.31 -25.16 -16.05
N ASP A 1034 -27.18 -24.94 -17.35
CA ASP A 1034 -25.86 -24.86 -17.98
C ASP A 1034 -25.16 -23.56 -17.58
N SER A 1035 -23.85 -23.46 -17.85
CA SER A 1035 -23.05 -22.25 -17.56
C SER A 1035 -23.52 -21.00 -18.31
N SER A 1036 -24.47 -21.12 -19.24
CA SER A 1036 -25.11 -19.99 -19.94
C SER A 1036 -26.49 -19.64 -19.35
N GLY A 1037 -26.89 -20.28 -18.25
CA GLY A 1037 -28.15 -20.04 -17.55
C GLY A 1037 -29.38 -20.71 -18.18
N ASN A 1038 -29.23 -21.67 -19.10
CA ASN A 1038 -30.37 -22.38 -19.68
C ASN A 1038 -30.71 -23.65 -18.86
N PRO A 1039 -31.99 -23.96 -18.63
CA PRO A 1039 -32.40 -25.18 -17.94
C PRO A 1039 -31.87 -26.45 -18.63
N VAL A 1040 -31.17 -27.31 -17.89
CA VAL A 1040 -30.63 -28.58 -18.40
C VAL A 1040 -31.69 -29.66 -18.37
N HIS A 1041 -31.91 -30.36 -19.49
CA HIS A 1041 -32.79 -31.53 -19.48
C HIS A 1041 -32.04 -32.76 -18.92
N LEU A 1042 -32.33 -33.14 -17.68
CA LEU A 1042 -31.68 -34.26 -17.02
C LEU A 1042 -32.09 -35.61 -17.63
N PRO A 1043 -31.16 -36.56 -17.86
CA PRO A 1043 -31.48 -37.91 -18.31
C PRO A 1043 -32.44 -38.64 -17.35
N ALA A 1044 -33.32 -39.48 -17.91
CA ALA A 1044 -34.34 -40.18 -17.13
C ALA A 1044 -33.77 -41.22 -16.13
N ASP A 1045 -32.52 -41.62 -16.30
CA ASP A 1045 -31.76 -42.53 -15.44
C ASP A 1045 -30.80 -41.81 -14.48
N THR A 1046 -30.93 -40.49 -14.32
CA THR A 1046 -30.16 -39.71 -13.34
C THR A 1046 -30.47 -40.20 -11.91
N GLU A 1047 -29.43 -40.57 -11.17
CA GLU A 1047 -29.47 -40.89 -9.75
C GLU A 1047 -28.81 -39.76 -8.94
N TYR A 1048 -29.22 -39.55 -7.69
CA TYR A 1048 -28.54 -38.61 -6.78
C TYR A 1048 -27.48 -39.35 -5.96
N TRP A 1049 -26.21 -39.01 -6.18
CA TRP A 1049 -25.06 -39.68 -5.58
C TRP A 1049 -24.50 -38.91 -4.39
N LYS A 1050 -24.06 -39.65 -3.38
CA LYS A 1050 -23.47 -39.13 -2.15
C LYS A 1050 -22.13 -39.80 -1.86
N TYR A 1051 -21.26 -39.05 -1.19
CA TYR A 1051 -19.98 -39.56 -0.70
C TYR A 1051 -19.88 -39.41 0.82
N THR A 1052 -19.38 -40.46 1.51
CA THR A 1052 -19.03 -40.42 2.94
C THR A 1052 -17.56 -40.78 3.11
N SER A 1053 -16.82 -40.00 3.90
CA SER A 1053 -15.37 -40.14 4.12
C SER A 1053 -15.00 -40.98 5.34
N ASP A 1054 -15.93 -41.18 6.26
CA ASP A 1054 -15.78 -41.97 7.50
C ASP A 1054 -16.80 -43.13 7.59
N GLY A 1055 -17.77 -43.16 6.67
CA GLY A 1055 -18.81 -44.19 6.60
C GLY A 1055 -20.10 -43.84 7.34
N ASN A 1056 -20.14 -42.72 8.06
CA ASN A 1056 -21.34 -42.21 8.74
C ASN A 1056 -22.40 -41.83 7.70
N GLY A 1057 -23.68 -41.98 8.07
CA GLY A 1057 -24.80 -41.75 7.15
C GLY A 1057 -24.96 -42.78 6.02
N SER A 1058 -24.16 -43.86 5.99
CA SER A 1058 -24.28 -44.95 5.02
C SER A 1058 -24.64 -46.29 5.68
N SER A 1059 -25.32 -47.19 4.96
CA SER A 1059 -25.71 -48.51 5.48
C SER A 1059 -24.55 -49.48 5.81
N ALA A 1060 -23.29 -49.10 5.60
CA ALA A 1060 -22.12 -50.00 5.67
C ALA A 1060 -20.98 -49.53 6.60
N GLY A 1061 -21.03 -48.29 7.15
CA GLY A 1061 -20.05 -47.80 8.13
C GLY A 1061 -18.60 -47.72 7.63
N LEU A 1062 -18.39 -47.58 6.32
CA LEU A 1062 -17.07 -47.41 5.70
C LEU A 1062 -17.13 -46.32 4.60
N PRO A 1063 -16.02 -45.63 4.31
CA PRO A 1063 -15.98 -44.55 3.30
C PRO A 1063 -16.35 -45.07 1.91
N ARG A 1064 -17.32 -44.45 1.22
CA ARG A 1064 -17.80 -44.90 -0.11
C ARG A 1064 -18.75 -43.92 -0.80
N TRP A 1065 -18.95 -44.18 -2.09
CA TRP A 1065 -20.06 -43.65 -2.90
C TRP A 1065 -21.33 -44.51 -2.78
N TYR A 1066 -22.49 -43.88 -2.74
CA TYR A 1066 -23.81 -44.54 -2.80
C TYR A 1066 -24.88 -43.57 -3.35
N SER A 1067 -25.94 -44.11 -3.96
CA SER A 1067 -27.08 -43.30 -4.41
C SER A 1067 -28.26 -43.35 -3.44
N ILE A 1068 -29.03 -42.27 -3.39
CA ILE A 1068 -30.29 -42.18 -2.65
C ILE A 1068 -31.49 -42.08 -3.61
N PRO A 1069 -32.69 -42.51 -3.21
CA PRO A 1069 -33.89 -42.36 -4.04
C PRO A 1069 -34.18 -40.88 -4.33
N ALA A 1070 -34.29 -40.55 -5.62
CA ALA A 1070 -34.63 -39.21 -6.09
C ALA A 1070 -35.63 -39.28 -7.25
N THR A 1071 -36.41 -38.21 -7.44
CA THR A 1071 -37.35 -38.05 -8.55
C THR A 1071 -36.81 -36.99 -9.51
N VAL A 1072 -36.75 -37.31 -10.80
CA VAL A 1072 -36.25 -36.39 -11.85
C VAL A 1072 -37.43 -35.85 -12.64
N ASN A 1073 -37.50 -34.53 -12.82
CA ASN A 1073 -38.52 -33.87 -13.65
C ASN A 1073 -37.94 -32.66 -14.38
N GLY A 1074 -37.70 -32.79 -15.69
CA GLY A 1074 -37.10 -31.72 -16.50
C GLY A 1074 -35.68 -31.40 -16.04
N ASN A 1075 -35.48 -30.19 -15.51
CA ASN A 1075 -34.21 -29.71 -14.96
C ASN A 1075 -34.09 -29.86 -13.44
N THR A 1076 -35.00 -30.59 -12.81
CA THR A 1076 -35.05 -30.73 -11.35
C THR A 1076 -34.81 -32.15 -10.88
N VAL A 1077 -34.10 -32.29 -9.76
CA VAL A 1077 -33.98 -33.52 -8.98
C VAL A 1077 -34.49 -33.27 -7.57
N THR A 1078 -35.51 -34.01 -7.14
CA THR A 1078 -36.08 -33.90 -5.79
C THR A 1078 -35.81 -35.18 -4.99
N PHE A 1079 -35.29 -35.04 -3.78
CA PHE A 1079 -35.03 -36.16 -2.86
C PHE A 1079 -35.37 -35.78 -1.42
N THR A 1080 -35.46 -36.77 -0.54
CA THR A 1080 -35.80 -36.59 0.87
C THR A 1080 -34.69 -37.14 1.76
N ILE A 1081 -34.22 -36.33 2.71
CA ILE A 1081 -33.20 -36.70 3.70
C ILE A 1081 -33.75 -36.48 5.10
N THR A 1082 -33.36 -37.36 6.03
CA THR A 1082 -33.70 -37.26 7.45
C THR A 1082 -32.44 -36.94 8.24
N ASP A 1083 -32.53 -35.97 9.16
CA ASP A 1083 -31.46 -35.65 10.13
C ASP A 1083 -31.17 -36.85 11.04
N GLY A 1084 -29.92 -37.31 11.04
CA GLY A 1084 -29.47 -38.58 11.62
C GLY A 1084 -29.78 -39.84 10.80
N GLY A 1085 -30.27 -39.68 9.57
CA GLY A 1085 -30.65 -40.77 8.66
C GLY A 1085 -29.60 -41.10 7.59
N ILE A 1086 -29.94 -42.01 6.68
CA ILE A 1086 -29.08 -42.32 5.52
C ILE A 1086 -29.04 -41.08 4.61
N GLY A 1087 -27.84 -40.60 4.30
CA GLY A 1087 -27.65 -39.38 3.51
C GLY A 1087 -27.35 -38.13 4.33
N ASP A 1088 -27.34 -38.21 5.66
CA ASP A 1088 -26.82 -37.15 6.51
C ASP A 1088 -25.36 -37.42 6.86
N GLY A 1089 -24.46 -36.48 6.57
CA GLY A 1089 -23.02 -36.64 6.54
C GLY A 1089 -22.41 -37.04 7.88
N ASP A 1090 -23.00 -36.62 8.99
CA ASP A 1090 -22.55 -37.02 10.33
C ASP A 1090 -23.34 -38.22 10.91
N GLY A 1091 -24.50 -38.54 10.32
CA GLY A 1091 -25.39 -39.60 10.76
C GLY A 1091 -25.98 -39.41 12.16
N VAL A 1092 -26.01 -38.19 12.70
CA VAL A 1092 -26.52 -37.87 14.05
C VAL A 1092 -27.72 -36.93 13.94
N ALA A 1093 -28.81 -37.26 14.64
CA ALA A 1093 -29.98 -36.37 14.70
C ALA A 1093 -29.71 -35.15 15.61
N ASN A 1094 -29.02 -34.13 15.08
CA ASN A 1094 -28.57 -32.95 15.81
C ASN A 1094 -29.23 -31.64 15.33
N GLY A 1095 -30.11 -31.72 14.33
CA GLY A 1095 -30.79 -30.57 13.74
C GLY A 1095 -30.04 -29.94 12.58
N VAL A 1096 -29.03 -30.60 12.03
CA VAL A 1096 -28.26 -30.16 10.86
C VAL A 1096 -28.08 -31.35 9.94
N ILE A 1097 -28.66 -31.28 8.74
CA ILE A 1097 -28.34 -32.24 7.67
C ILE A 1097 -27.10 -31.73 6.93
N ALA A 1098 -26.00 -32.47 7.00
CA ALA A 1098 -24.79 -32.20 6.23
C ALA A 1098 -24.79 -33.03 4.94
N ASP A 1099 -24.72 -32.41 3.77
CA ASP A 1099 -24.88 -33.11 2.49
C ASP A 1099 -23.81 -32.72 1.48
N PRO A 1100 -22.77 -33.55 1.27
CA PRO A 1100 -22.04 -33.56 0.01
C PRO A 1100 -22.64 -34.59 -0.98
N GLY A 1101 -23.12 -34.10 -2.14
CA GLY A 1101 -23.72 -34.94 -3.16
C GLY A 1101 -23.93 -34.24 -4.51
N GLY A 1102 -24.40 -34.97 -5.51
CA GLY A 1102 -24.70 -34.44 -6.84
C GLY A 1102 -25.43 -35.42 -7.76
N PRO A 1103 -26.14 -34.91 -8.79
CA PRO A 1103 -26.83 -35.74 -9.78
C PRO A 1103 -25.85 -36.37 -10.78
N GLY A 1104 -25.97 -37.68 -10.99
CA GLY A 1104 -25.06 -38.42 -11.86
C GLY A 1104 -25.70 -39.58 -12.61
N VAL A 1105 -25.06 -39.96 -13.73
CA VAL A 1105 -25.49 -41.03 -14.63
C VAL A 1105 -24.42 -42.11 -14.66
N ARG A 1106 -24.79 -43.38 -14.51
CA ARG A 1106 -23.80 -44.48 -14.47
C ARG A 1106 -23.05 -44.58 -15.78
N SER A 1107 -21.72 -44.52 -15.72
CA SER A 1107 -20.88 -44.69 -16.90
C SER A 1107 -21.03 -46.13 -17.44
N PRO A 1108 -21.26 -46.34 -18.75
CA PRO A 1108 -21.16 -47.66 -19.33
C PRO A 1108 -19.71 -48.14 -19.16
N THR A 1109 -19.49 -49.27 -18.50
CA THR A 1109 -18.17 -49.85 -18.28
C THR A 1109 -17.42 -50.00 -19.60
N SER A 1110 -16.44 -49.13 -19.85
CA SER A 1110 -15.50 -49.28 -20.95
C SER A 1110 -14.51 -50.38 -20.60
N VAL A 1111 -14.42 -51.37 -21.49
CA VAL A 1111 -13.44 -52.45 -21.43
C VAL A 1111 -12.04 -51.80 -21.52
N PRO A 1112 -11.07 -52.13 -20.65
CA PRO A 1112 -9.79 -51.42 -20.65
C PRO A 1112 -9.04 -51.64 -21.97
N GLU A 1113 -8.75 -50.56 -22.68
CA GLU A 1113 -7.79 -50.56 -23.78
C GLU A 1113 -6.38 -50.79 -23.23
N PHE A 1114 -5.74 -51.87 -23.68
CA PHE A 1114 -4.33 -52.11 -23.41
C PHE A 1114 -3.46 -51.07 -24.12
N SER A 1115 -2.60 -50.38 -23.36
CA SER A 1115 -1.65 -49.41 -23.91
C SER A 1115 -0.69 -50.05 -24.92
N GLY A 1116 -0.32 -49.31 -25.97
CA GLY A 1116 0.55 -49.78 -27.05
C GLY A 1116 1.91 -50.33 -26.61
N LEU A 1117 2.39 -49.99 -25.40
CA LEU A 1117 3.59 -50.61 -24.81
C LEU A 1117 3.33 -52.01 -24.24
N ALA A 1118 2.14 -52.27 -23.70
CA ALA A 1118 1.73 -53.62 -23.31
C ALA A 1118 1.50 -54.51 -24.54
N LEU A 1119 1.03 -53.93 -25.65
CA LEU A 1119 0.94 -54.62 -26.94
C LEU A 1119 2.33 -54.92 -27.52
N MET A 1120 3.31 -54.03 -27.38
CA MET A 1120 4.69 -54.26 -27.86
C MET A 1120 5.45 -55.27 -26.98
N ALA A 1121 5.25 -55.25 -25.66
CA ALA A 1121 5.80 -56.24 -24.73
C ALA A 1121 5.15 -57.63 -24.90
N ALA A 1122 3.84 -57.68 -25.18
CA ALA A 1122 3.14 -58.92 -25.52
C ALA A 1122 3.57 -59.46 -26.90
N VAL A 1123 3.77 -58.61 -27.91
CA VAL A 1123 4.24 -59.02 -29.25
C VAL A 1123 5.70 -59.46 -29.23
N LEU A 1124 6.59 -58.84 -28.44
CA LEU A 1124 7.97 -59.31 -28.23
C LEU A 1124 8.05 -60.60 -27.40
N ALA A 1125 7.16 -60.79 -26.42
CA ALA A 1125 7.03 -62.05 -25.67
C ALA A 1125 6.47 -63.18 -26.55
N ILE A 1126 5.58 -62.88 -27.51
CA ILE A 1126 5.03 -63.85 -28.48
C ILE A 1126 6.06 -64.18 -29.57
N PHE A 1127 6.94 -63.24 -29.98
CA PHE A 1127 8.07 -63.53 -30.87
C PHE A 1127 9.20 -64.33 -30.18
N ALA A 1128 9.40 -64.15 -28.86
CA ALA A 1128 10.31 -64.98 -28.09
C ALA A 1128 9.76 -66.40 -27.78
N ALA A 1129 8.43 -66.56 -27.73
CA ALA A 1129 7.78 -67.86 -27.49
C ALA A 1129 7.56 -68.69 -28.76
N THR A 1130 7.52 -68.08 -29.96
CA THR A 1130 7.35 -68.81 -31.24
C THR A 1130 8.63 -69.46 -31.77
N PHE A 1131 9.78 -69.30 -31.10
CA PHE A 1131 11.02 -70.06 -31.39
C PHE A 1131 11.43 -71.10 -30.32
N ARG A 1132 10.56 -71.38 -29.34
CA ARG A 1132 10.75 -72.47 -28.36
C ARG A 1132 9.55 -73.41 -28.25
N ALA A 1133 8.92 -73.73 -29.38
CA ALA A 1133 8.09 -74.93 -29.54
C ALA A 1133 8.24 -75.54 -30.95
N ALA A 1134 9.49 -75.63 -31.40
CA ALA A 1134 9.95 -76.61 -32.39
C ALA A 1134 11.12 -77.40 -31.78
N LYS A 1135 10.84 -78.10 -30.66
CA LYS A 1135 11.54 -79.32 -30.18
C LYS A 1135 10.98 -79.79 -28.82
N ARG A 1136 9.75 -80.31 -28.83
CA ARG A 1136 9.30 -81.60 -28.25
C ARG A 1136 7.79 -81.60 -28.10
#